data_AF-A0A836H514-F1
#
_entry.id   AF-A0A836H514-F1
#
_cell.length_a   1.000
_cell.length_b   1.000
_cell.length_c   1.000
_cell.angle_alpha   90.00
_cell.angle_beta   90.00
_cell.angle_gamma   90.00
#
_symmetry.space_group_name_H-M   'P 1'
#
loop_
_entity.id
_entity.type
_entity.pdbx_description
1 polymer ?
#
loop_
_entity_poly.entity_id
_entity_poly.type
_entity_poly.pdbx_seq_one_letter_code
_entity_poly.pdbx_strand_id
1 'polypeptide(L)'
;MAALKHANAFAEVTSLLACGGDYVKKGTQTLSVPSVYATLDALERLWQTQRVQQHLSDGGLAQGLRHYHAVYEASARCVPLSAVRWEQWLAGLSEPGARSPMSPGTNVSSSTRSPQVQRVQTELIASYWLLYRRLCWGSGGAAKAGLAAVLEEASSAASLLPSVVTTNGAPRLVELEAALATPLQAFARVAGESAHLFAVYPLIGVVERRWLNEVVLSALGESAEPVVEVLVRRTFKRDLRVPSVALPDLLHEYEEDEVDGKKVKDLVALGQATLRSSWMRAASSLHALKAGVPDRAGPAAVSATPDASSRACSTRLTELEEDLLKVLAKVPKGQGYLPALGLLMQRLIEENREGCACAGPWHGLNGSQTQFYLHLLHQWFAMYVNSNHRWTVSNMFAAPDDADLWMFLLDRHSVCLTWALLPELPTWQNPTACTRVEARLSYLNGLAVRVDKLRAIFYSVVHCTQLYQAAAAAFTTKEKLNARLKTAAAAAHSWMKEVGVETFCRALLNDLLDAIAHWEEAQGERDPRVQQRALMVEAELKLVLYDTMTMLQCPERSTERLEKLVEVALDTFDVWGAPEREASGCTRREHEDLALPIVGIVGRCVHRISATLRRDIAAATPVTEAQASLYRKVVRWLKRGIGATASIGGDPSALWDEWISLVSIPIPSAEHPSSGGLAGAGYTPALLGYAVPSTTRGGSFRRTAASGGLDDLCWERRTVAKAVRRALETGTNVDGSGGDDAAFLIDTARSGEEELGQQPFKRARVE
;
A
#
# COMPACT_ATOMS: atom_id res chain seq x y z
N MET A 1 27.19 30.13 19.57
CA MET A 1 25.91 30.63 20.13
C MET A 1 24.69 29.88 19.58
N ALA A 2 24.45 29.79 18.26
CA ALA A 2 23.28 29.08 17.71
C ALA A 2 23.24 27.58 18.05
N ALA A 3 24.37 26.87 17.94
CA ALA A 3 24.49 25.46 18.33
C ALA A 3 24.21 25.22 19.83
N LEU A 4 24.56 26.18 20.68
CA LEU A 4 24.36 26.13 22.13
C LEU A 4 22.88 26.39 22.49
N LYS A 5 22.22 27.33 21.79
CA LYS A 5 20.76 27.52 21.87
C LYS A 5 19.98 26.29 21.41
N HIS A 6 20.45 25.63 20.34
CA HIS A 6 19.85 24.37 19.85
C HIS A 6 20.06 23.21 20.84
N ALA A 7 21.25 23.08 21.44
CA ALA A 7 21.52 22.05 22.44
C ALA A 7 20.66 22.23 23.71
N ASN A 8 20.45 23.47 24.16
CA ASN A 8 19.60 23.78 25.31
C ASN A 8 18.12 23.50 25.00
N ALA A 9 17.62 23.94 23.83
CA ALA A 9 16.27 23.61 23.38
C ALA A 9 16.04 22.09 23.26
N PHE A 10 17.03 21.34 22.77
CA PHE A 10 16.97 19.89 22.71
C PHE A 10 16.88 19.27 24.12
N ALA A 11 17.70 19.76 25.07
CA ALA A 11 17.69 19.28 26.45
C ALA A 11 16.30 19.45 27.11
N GLU A 12 15.65 20.59 26.88
CA GLU A 12 14.31 20.92 27.39
C GLU A 12 13.26 19.88 26.97
N VAL A 13 13.29 19.43 25.70
CA VAL A 13 12.28 18.51 25.16
C VAL A 13 12.73 17.05 25.02
N THR A 14 13.88 16.67 25.60
CA THR A 14 14.51 15.34 25.39
C THR A 14 13.56 14.16 25.60
N SER A 15 12.76 14.18 26.68
CA SER A 15 11.81 13.09 26.99
C SER A 15 10.70 12.96 25.96
N LEU A 16 10.22 14.09 25.42
CA LEU A 16 9.25 14.12 24.33
C LEU A 16 9.89 13.59 23.03
N LEU A 17 11.10 14.04 22.70
CA LEU A 17 11.82 13.60 21.49
C LEU A 17 12.15 12.11 21.49
N ALA A 18 12.36 11.52 22.67
CA ALA A 18 12.56 10.08 22.82
C ALA A 18 11.25 9.30 22.55
N CYS A 19 10.10 9.85 22.93
CA CYS A 19 8.79 9.22 22.69
C CYS A 19 8.47 9.20 21.19
N GLY A 20 8.39 8.01 20.59
CA GLY A 20 8.15 7.88 19.15
C GLY A 20 9.32 8.38 18.28
N GLY A 21 10.51 8.58 18.84
CA GLY A 21 11.69 9.02 18.07
C GLY A 21 12.03 8.08 16.90
N ASP A 22 11.82 6.78 17.08
CA ASP A 22 11.98 5.80 16.00
C ASP A 22 10.88 5.90 14.95
N TYR A 23 9.66 6.31 15.30
CA TYR A 23 8.57 6.53 14.33
C TYR A 23 8.93 7.67 13.38
N VAL A 24 9.53 8.74 13.92
CA VAL A 24 9.96 9.89 13.13
C VAL A 24 11.15 9.54 12.22
N LYS A 25 12.12 8.76 12.73
CA LYS A 25 13.35 8.44 11.97
C LYS A 25 13.16 7.33 10.94
N LYS A 26 12.37 6.32 11.25
CA LYS A 26 12.32 5.04 10.51
C LYS A 26 10.91 4.71 10.01
N GLY A 27 9.92 5.58 10.24
CA GLY A 27 8.50 5.26 10.08
C GLY A 27 7.96 4.44 11.25
N THR A 28 6.64 4.28 11.31
CA THR A 28 5.98 3.40 12.28
C THR A 28 6.50 1.96 12.11
N GLN A 29 6.94 1.37 13.21
CA GLN A 29 7.55 0.04 13.19
C GLN A 29 6.54 -1.10 13.30
N THR A 30 5.24 -0.81 13.42
CA THR A 30 4.18 -1.79 13.67
C THR A 30 2.86 -1.36 13.03
N LEU A 31 2.02 -2.32 12.64
CA LEU A 31 0.63 -2.08 12.21
C LEU A 31 -0.39 -2.26 13.35
N SER A 32 0.07 -2.47 14.59
CA SER A 32 -0.78 -2.69 15.76
C SER A 32 -1.40 -1.38 16.24
N VAL A 33 -2.72 -1.21 16.03
CA VAL A 33 -3.49 -0.05 16.53
C VAL A 33 -3.28 0.17 18.03
N PRO A 34 -3.38 -0.85 18.92
CA PRO A 34 -3.10 -0.66 20.35
C PRO A 34 -1.69 -0.14 20.64
N SER A 35 -0.67 -0.64 19.94
CA SER A 35 0.73 -0.22 20.12
C SER A 35 0.94 1.24 19.71
N VAL A 36 0.40 1.61 18.55
CA VAL A 36 0.44 2.99 18.07
C VAL A 36 -0.30 3.91 19.04
N TYR A 37 -1.49 3.52 19.51
CA TYR A 37 -2.29 4.33 20.44
C TYR A 37 -1.61 4.48 21.80
N ALA A 38 -0.96 3.44 22.32
CA ALA A 38 -0.16 3.53 23.55
C ALA A 38 1.00 4.52 23.41
N THR A 39 1.64 4.55 22.23
CA THR A 39 2.67 5.55 21.90
C THR A 39 2.09 6.96 21.87
N LEU A 40 0.93 7.16 21.24
CA LEU A 40 0.24 8.45 21.21
C LEU A 40 -0.22 8.89 22.61
N ASP A 41 -0.68 7.97 23.47
CA ASP A 41 -1.04 8.28 24.86
C ASP A 41 0.17 8.67 25.71
N ALA A 42 1.33 8.07 25.48
CA ALA A 42 2.57 8.49 26.11
C ALA A 42 2.98 9.89 25.61
N LEU A 43 2.88 10.14 24.30
CA LEU A 43 3.16 11.44 23.69
C LEU A 43 2.26 12.54 24.25
N GLU A 44 0.94 12.31 24.33
CA GLU A 44 -0.03 13.26 24.90
C GLU A 44 0.29 13.61 26.36
N ARG A 45 0.57 12.60 27.19
CA ARG A 45 0.94 12.84 28.60
C ARG A 45 2.22 13.67 28.71
N LEU A 46 3.25 13.35 27.92
CA LEU A 46 4.49 14.10 27.92
C LEU A 46 4.30 15.53 27.40
N TRP A 47 3.51 15.70 26.34
CA TRP A 47 3.21 16.99 25.75
C TRP A 47 2.43 17.89 26.70
N GLN A 48 1.39 17.37 27.33
CA GLN A 48 0.62 18.08 28.36
C GLN A 48 1.49 18.45 29.56
N THR A 49 2.33 17.52 30.03
CA THR A 49 3.28 17.78 31.13
C THR A 49 4.24 18.92 30.78
N GLN A 50 4.81 18.93 29.58
CA GLN A 50 5.70 19.99 29.13
C GLN A 50 4.99 21.35 29.01
N ARG A 51 3.75 21.37 28.52
CA ARG A 51 2.95 22.61 28.42
C ARG A 51 2.57 23.20 29.79
N VAL A 52 2.39 22.35 30.81
CA VAL A 52 1.95 22.76 32.15
C VAL A 52 3.12 23.08 33.08
N GLN A 53 4.24 22.36 32.96
CA GLN A 53 5.30 22.36 33.99
C GLN A 53 6.61 23.06 33.59
N GLN A 54 6.81 23.45 32.32
CA GLN A 54 8.08 24.02 31.86
C GLN A 54 7.91 25.34 31.09
N HIS A 55 8.67 26.37 31.48
CA HIS A 55 8.91 27.56 30.66
C HIS A 55 9.83 27.19 29.49
N LEU A 56 9.30 26.47 28.51
CA LEU A 56 10.03 26.11 27.29
C LEU A 56 10.50 27.37 26.57
N SER A 57 11.73 27.36 26.06
CA SER A 57 12.18 28.37 25.11
C SER A 57 11.35 28.31 23.82
N ASP A 58 11.30 29.39 23.05
CA ASP A 58 10.65 29.39 21.72
C ASP A 58 11.21 28.28 20.81
N GLY A 59 12.51 28.01 20.92
CA GLY A 59 13.17 26.92 20.18
C GLY A 59 12.72 25.55 20.64
N GLY A 60 12.64 25.31 21.96
CA GLY A 60 12.14 24.06 22.54
C GLY A 60 10.68 23.81 22.18
N LEU A 61 9.83 24.85 22.26
CA LEU A 61 8.41 24.76 21.90
C LEU A 61 8.19 24.45 20.42
N ALA A 62 8.91 25.14 19.52
CA ALA A 62 8.83 24.88 18.08
C ALA A 62 9.32 23.46 17.73
N GLN A 63 10.40 23.00 18.37
CA GLN A 63 10.92 21.65 18.16
C GLN A 63 9.97 20.57 18.71
N GLY A 64 9.40 20.81 19.89
CA GLY A 64 8.40 19.92 20.49
C GLY A 64 7.14 19.80 19.62
N LEU A 65 6.63 20.92 19.09
CA LEU A 65 5.49 20.92 18.15
C LEU A 65 5.76 20.11 16.89
N ARG A 66 6.95 20.27 16.28
CA ARG A 66 7.34 19.51 15.09
C ARG A 66 7.42 18.01 15.37
N HIS A 67 8.01 17.63 16.50
CA HIS A 67 8.10 16.23 16.89
C HIS A 67 6.72 15.64 17.19
N TYR A 68 5.88 16.36 17.94
CA TYR A 68 4.51 15.99 18.21
C TYR A 68 3.71 15.76 16.90
N HIS A 69 3.81 16.68 15.95
CA HIS A 69 3.21 16.50 14.62
C HIS A 69 3.77 15.28 13.88
N ALA A 70 5.09 15.12 13.85
CA ALA A 70 5.75 14.04 13.11
C ALA A 70 5.37 12.65 13.65
N VAL A 71 5.24 12.48 14.97
CA VAL A 71 4.80 11.20 15.55
C VAL A 71 3.35 10.89 15.17
N TYR A 72 2.45 11.88 15.23
CA TYR A 72 1.07 11.71 14.79
C TYR A 72 0.95 11.46 13.28
N GLU A 73 1.72 12.18 12.46
CA GLU A 73 1.76 12.02 11.01
C GLU A 73 2.23 10.63 10.61
N ALA A 74 3.32 10.13 11.22
CA ALA A 74 3.80 8.78 11.01
C ALA A 74 2.76 7.73 11.45
N SER A 75 2.07 7.98 12.56
CA SER A 75 1.01 7.11 13.08
C SER A 75 -0.20 7.03 12.15
N ALA A 76 -0.72 8.18 11.73
CA ALA A 76 -1.89 8.29 10.85
C ALA A 76 -1.67 7.65 9.47
N ARG A 77 -0.44 7.72 8.94
CA ARG A 77 -0.09 7.10 7.65
C ARG A 77 -0.09 5.57 7.67
N CYS A 78 -0.09 4.97 8.85
CA CYS A 78 0.09 3.54 9.03
C CYS A 78 -1.17 2.85 9.55
N VAL A 79 -1.83 3.45 10.52
CA VAL A 79 -3.09 2.94 11.10
C VAL A 79 -4.17 4.03 11.10
N PRO A 80 -5.46 3.66 10.98
CA PRO A 80 -6.52 4.64 11.04
C PRO A 80 -6.61 5.23 12.46
N LEU A 81 -6.83 6.54 12.51
CA LEU A 81 -7.04 7.27 13.75
C LEU A 81 -8.53 7.53 13.97
N SER A 82 -8.97 7.43 15.22
CA SER A 82 -10.34 7.75 15.62
C SER A 82 -10.57 9.26 15.60
N ALA A 83 -11.83 9.68 15.54
CA ALA A 83 -12.18 11.11 15.56
C ALA A 83 -11.55 11.84 16.76
N VAL A 84 -11.57 11.21 17.93
CA VAL A 84 -10.97 11.73 19.17
C VAL A 84 -9.45 11.97 19.01
N ARG A 85 -8.73 11.08 18.32
CA ARG A 85 -7.28 11.25 18.10
C ARG A 85 -6.98 12.38 17.14
N TRP A 86 -7.78 12.54 16.10
CA TRP A 86 -7.69 13.69 15.19
C TRP A 86 -7.92 15.01 15.95
N GLU A 87 -8.95 15.06 16.80
CA GLU A 87 -9.24 16.22 17.64
C GLU A 87 -8.14 16.51 18.65
N GLN A 88 -7.59 15.47 19.30
CA GLN A 88 -6.45 15.60 20.21
C GLN A 88 -5.22 16.16 19.50
N TRP A 89 -4.89 15.63 18.32
CA TRP A 89 -3.79 16.12 17.51
C TRP A 89 -3.96 17.60 17.17
N LEU A 90 -5.14 17.99 16.67
CA LEU A 90 -5.42 19.39 16.35
C LEU A 90 -5.34 20.29 17.59
N ALA A 91 -5.87 19.84 18.74
CA ALA A 91 -5.83 20.57 20.00
C ALA A 91 -4.39 20.71 20.55
N GLY A 92 -3.56 19.68 20.36
CA GLY A 92 -2.15 19.68 20.75
C GLY A 92 -1.29 20.63 19.92
N LEU A 93 -1.62 20.79 18.62
CA LEU A 93 -1.04 21.82 17.75
C LEU A 93 -1.59 23.21 18.07
N SER A 94 -2.86 23.30 18.48
CA SER A 94 -3.55 24.56 18.77
C SER A 94 -3.20 25.13 20.14
N GLU A 95 -3.49 26.42 20.36
CA GLU A 95 -3.30 27.04 21.68
C GLU A 95 -4.35 26.54 22.68
N PRO A 96 -4.02 26.39 23.98
CA PRO A 96 -5.02 26.16 25.00
C PRO A 96 -5.94 27.37 25.04
N GLY A 97 -7.19 27.23 24.57
CA GLY A 97 -8.14 28.33 24.45
C GLY A 97 -8.57 28.67 23.01
N ALA A 98 -7.96 28.08 21.98
CA ALA A 98 -8.48 28.16 20.61
C ALA A 98 -9.71 27.26 20.47
N ARG A 99 -10.88 27.81 20.78
CA ARG A 99 -12.17 27.15 20.51
C ARG A 99 -12.34 26.93 19.00
N SER A 100 -12.98 25.82 18.66
CA SER A 100 -13.47 25.50 17.31
C SER A 100 -14.11 26.74 16.65
N PRO A 101 -13.92 26.96 15.34
CA PRO A 101 -14.51 28.10 14.61
C PRO A 101 -16.05 28.13 14.61
N MET A 102 -16.73 27.19 15.28
CA MET A 102 -18.19 27.09 15.36
C MET A 102 -18.83 27.55 16.68
N SER A 103 -18.09 28.11 17.64
CA SER A 103 -18.70 28.60 18.90
C SER A 103 -18.42 30.09 19.15
N PRO A 104 -19.45 30.96 19.17
CA PRO A 104 -19.29 32.34 19.58
C PRO A 104 -19.22 32.39 21.12
N GLY A 105 -18.11 32.84 21.68
CA GLY A 105 -17.97 32.94 23.12
C GLY A 105 -16.62 33.48 23.56
N THR A 106 -16.63 34.77 23.88
CA THR A 106 -15.62 35.66 24.46
C THR A 106 -14.76 35.02 25.57
N ASN A 107 -13.44 35.12 25.45
CA ASN A 107 -12.57 35.88 26.36
C ASN A 107 -11.09 35.76 25.95
N VAL A 108 -10.52 36.92 25.65
CA VAL A 108 -9.14 37.15 25.22
C VAL A 108 -8.22 37.07 26.44
N SER A 109 -7.35 36.06 26.46
CA SER A 109 -6.09 36.11 27.21
C SER A 109 -4.97 36.00 26.17
N SER A 110 -4.47 37.15 25.73
CA SER A 110 -3.43 37.28 24.73
C SER A 110 -2.09 36.75 25.27
N SER A 111 -1.83 35.47 25.03
CA SER A 111 -0.51 34.86 25.08
C SER A 111 0.23 35.26 23.80
N THR A 112 1.00 36.36 23.84
CA THR A 112 1.80 36.81 22.69
C THR A 112 3.01 35.88 22.51
N ARG A 113 2.77 34.68 21.95
CA ARG A 113 3.85 33.77 21.54
C ARG A 113 4.74 34.43 20.49
N SER A 114 6.00 34.00 20.42
CA SER A 114 6.91 34.49 19.38
C SER A 114 6.35 34.22 17.97
N PRO A 115 6.61 35.11 17.00
CA PRO A 115 6.16 34.95 15.62
C PRO A 115 6.72 33.66 14.98
N GLN A 116 7.87 33.18 15.47
CA GLN A 116 8.47 31.93 15.00
C GLN A 116 7.63 30.71 15.38
N VAL A 117 7.13 30.64 16.62
CA VAL A 117 6.28 29.52 17.07
C VAL A 117 4.93 29.56 16.34
N GLN A 118 4.35 30.74 16.18
CA GLN A 118 3.09 30.91 15.44
C GLN A 118 3.22 30.45 13.98
N ARG A 119 4.32 30.81 13.31
CA ARG A 119 4.58 30.34 11.94
C ARG A 119 4.65 28.82 11.87
N VAL A 120 5.42 28.19 12.75
CA VAL A 120 5.52 26.72 12.80
C VAL A 120 4.15 26.10 13.07
N GLN A 121 3.38 26.66 13.99
CA GLN A 121 2.04 26.17 14.30
C GLN A 121 1.09 26.24 13.09
N THR A 122 1.07 27.35 12.35
CA THR A 122 0.26 27.49 11.13
C THR A 122 0.68 26.48 10.05
N GLU A 123 1.99 26.31 9.84
CA GLU A 123 2.53 25.32 8.88
C GLU A 123 2.10 23.89 9.25
N LEU A 124 2.18 23.51 10.53
CA LEU A 124 1.80 22.19 11.00
C LEU A 124 0.28 21.95 10.97
N ILE A 125 -0.54 22.97 11.23
CA ILE A 125 -2.00 22.88 11.11
C ILE A 125 -2.42 22.73 9.65
N ALA A 126 -1.76 23.43 8.72
CA ALA A 126 -1.99 23.25 7.28
C ALA A 126 -1.64 21.81 6.84
N SER A 127 -0.49 21.29 7.29
CA SER A 127 -0.07 19.90 7.06
C SER A 127 -1.09 18.89 7.62
N TYR A 128 -1.59 19.13 8.85
CA TYR A 128 -2.63 18.34 9.49
C TYR A 128 -3.89 18.24 8.61
N TRP A 129 -4.40 19.37 8.12
CA TRP A 129 -5.62 19.39 7.30
C TRP A 129 -5.41 18.75 5.93
N LEU A 130 -4.22 18.87 5.35
CA LEU A 130 -3.87 18.14 4.13
C LEU A 130 -3.94 16.63 4.35
N LEU A 131 -3.35 16.13 5.43
CA LEU A 131 -3.37 14.70 5.75
C LEU A 131 -4.76 14.20 6.12
N TYR A 132 -5.52 14.97 6.91
CA TYR A 132 -6.90 14.64 7.29
C TYR A 132 -7.79 14.47 6.07
N ARG A 133 -7.72 15.40 5.10
CA ARG A 133 -8.49 15.30 3.84
C ARG A 133 -8.15 14.04 3.04
N ARG A 134 -6.86 13.68 3.02
CA ARG A 134 -6.35 12.50 2.32
C ARG A 134 -6.82 11.20 2.97
N LEU A 135 -6.64 11.06 4.29
CA LEU A 135 -6.87 9.80 5.01
C LEU A 135 -8.33 9.58 5.41
N CYS A 136 -9.07 10.64 5.71
CA CYS A 136 -10.50 10.61 6.03
C CYS A 136 -11.36 10.85 4.78
N TRP A 137 -10.82 10.59 3.58
CA TRP A 137 -11.56 10.67 2.34
C TRP A 137 -12.79 9.77 2.39
N GLY A 138 -13.92 10.29 1.92
CA GLY A 138 -15.22 9.65 2.07
C GLY A 138 -16.07 10.26 3.18
N SER A 139 -15.49 11.06 4.09
CA SER A 139 -16.24 11.71 5.17
C SER A 139 -16.67 13.14 4.84
N GLY A 140 -17.79 13.57 5.44
CA GLY A 140 -18.26 14.97 5.36
C GLY A 140 -17.26 15.97 5.96
N GLY A 141 -16.50 15.57 6.98
CA GLY A 141 -15.44 16.39 7.58
C GLY A 141 -14.32 16.68 6.59
N ALA A 142 -13.83 15.66 5.88
CA ALA A 142 -12.80 15.83 4.86
C ALA A 142 -13.30 16.70 3.69
N ALA A 143 -14.53 16.51 3.24
CA ALA A 143 -15.13 17.33 2.19
C ALA A 143 -15.23 18.82 2.57
N LYS A 144 -15.68 19.13 3.79
CA LYS A 144 -15.75 20.50 4.32
C LYS A 144 -14.38 21.14 4.47
N ALA A 145 -13.40 20.41 4.99
CA ALA A 145 -12.01 20.88 5.07
C ALA A 145 -11.42 21.11 3.66
N GLY A 146 -11.77 20.26 2.70
CA GLY A 146 -11.42 20.44 1.28
C GLY A 146 -11.99 21.73 0.72
N LEU A 147 -13.28 21.96 0.89
CA LEU A 147 -13.98 23.16 0.43
C LEU A 147 -13.40 24.45 1.05
N ALA A 148 -13.08 24.43 2.33
CA ALA A 148 -12.45 25.56 3.01
C ALA A 148 -11.08 25.92 2.40
N ALA A 149 -10.23 24.92 2.14
CA ALA A 149 -8.93 25.16 1.50
C ALA A 149 -9.07 25.68 0.06
N VAL A 150 -10.04 25.18 -0.70
CA VAL A 150 -10.32 25.68 -2.05
C VAL A 150 -10.76 27.14 -2.01
N LEU A 151 -11.59 27.52 -1.02
CA LEU A 151 -12.01 28.92 -0.87
C LEU A 151 -10.86 29.87 -0.56
N GLU A 152 -9.92 29.48 0.30
CA GLU A 152 -8.74 30.29 0.60
C GLU A 152 -7.88 30.51 -0.66
N GLU A 153 -7.62 29.43 -1.40
CA GLU A 153 -6.87 29.49 -2.67
C GLU A 153 -7.60 30.35 -3.72
N ALA A 154 -8.91 30.14 -3.87
CA ALA A 154 -9.75 30.86 -4.82
C ALA A 154 -9.86 32.36 -4.50
N SER A 155 -9.91 32.71 -3.21
CA SER A 155 -9.91 34.12 -2.77
C SER A 155 -8.58 34.80 -3.08
N SER A 156 -7.46 34.09 -2.87
CA SER A 156 -6.13 34.58 -3.24
C SER A 156 -6.00 34.76 -4.77
N ALA A 157 -6.45 33.78 -5.56
CA ALA A 157 -6.42 33.86 -7.01
C ALA A 157 -7.26 35.03 -7.56
N ALA A 158 -8.47 35.25 -7.01
CA ALA A 158 -9.33 36.35 -7.42
C ALA A 158 -8.72 37.74 -7.16
N SER A 159 -7.94 37.89 -6.08
CA SER A 159 -7.24 39.15 -5.76
C SER A 159 -6.13 39.52 -6.76
N LEU A 160 -5.66 38.55 -7.55
CA LEU A 160 -4.61 38.73 -8.55
C LEU A 160 -5.16 38.98 -9.96
N LEU A 161 -6.49 38.96 -10.13
CA LEU A 161 -7.11 39.23 -11.41
C LEU A 161 -6.84 40.69 -11.81
N PRO A 162 -6.45 40.95 -13.07
CA PRO A 162 -6.27 42.31 -13.53
C PRO A 162 -7.62 43.04 -13.44
N SER A 163 -7.65 44.12 -12.67
CA SER A 163 -8.79 45.03 -12.67
C SER A 163 -8.94 45.55 -14.10
N VAL A 164 -10.06 45.24 -14.75
CA VAL A 164 -10.36 45.70 -16.12
C VAL A 164 -10.75 47.18 -16.04
N VAL A 165 -9.79 48.01 -15.66
CA VAL A 165 -9.86 49.46 -15.78
C VAL A 165 -8.90 49.77 -16.92
N THR A 166 -9.44 50.19 -18.06
CA THR A 166 -8.74 50.58 -19.30
C THR A 166 -8.45 49.47 -20.33
N THR A 167 -9.47 49.03 -21.06
CA THR A 167 -9.51 49.00 -22.54
C THR A 167 -10.84 48.36 -22.95
N ASN A 168 -11.48 48.87 -24.00
CA ASN A 168 -12.85 48.54 -24.43
C ASN A 168 -13.05 47.11 -24.98
N GLY A 169 -12.33 46.10 -24.47
CA GLY A 169 -12.50 44.70 -24.83
C GLY A 169 -13.03 43.89 -23.65
N ALA A 170 -14.20 43.27 -23.81
CA ALA A 170 -14.66 42.26 -22.87
C ALA A 170 -13.58 41.16 -22.72
N PRO A 171 -13.28 40.68 -21.50
CA PRO A 171 -12.30 39.61 -21.31
C PRO A 171 -12.74 38.38 -22.12
N ARG A 172 -11.81 37.82 -22.91
CA ARG A 172 -12.12 36.61 -23.69
C ARG A 172 -12.26 35.44 -22.71
N LEU A 173 -13.34 34.65 -22.84
CA LEU A 173 -13.62 33.47 -21.99
C LEU A 173 -12.39 32.58 -21.78
N VAL A 174 -11.57 32.39 -22.81
CA VAL A 174 -10.34 31.58 -22.76
C VAL A 174 -9.28 32.15 -21.82
N GLU A 175 -9.10 33.47 -21.77
CA GLU A 175 -8.12 34.13 -20.90
C GLU A 175 -8.56 34.08 -19.44
N LEU A 176 -9.87 34.30 -19.19
CA LEU A 176 -10.43 34.18 -17.85
C LEU A 176 -10.40 32.74 -17.35
N GLU A 177 -10.73 31.77 -18.21
CA GLU A 177 -10.63 30.35 -17.89
C GLU A 177 -9.20 29.93 -17.54
N ALA A 178 -8.20 30.46 -18.24
CA ALA A 178 -6.80 30.20 -17.92
C ALA A 178 -6.41 30.81 -16.57
N ALA A 179 -6.85 32.04 -16.28
CA ALA A 179 -6.57 32.72 -15.01
C ALA A 179 -7.26 32.05 -13.79
N LEU A 180 -8.44 31.48 -14.01
CA LEU A 180 -9.24 30.81 -12.97
C LEU A 180 -9.15 29.28 -13.00
N ALA A 181 -8.27 28.71 -13.83
CA ALA A 181 -8.20 27.27 -14.04
C ALA A 181 -8.00 26.51 -12.72
N THR A 182 -7.00 26.92 -11.94
CA THR A 182 -6.64 26.26 -10.67
C THR A 182 -7.80 26.20 -9.68
N PRO A 183 -8.43 27.33 -9.28
CA PRO A 183 -9.55 27.28 -8.34
C PRO A 183 -10.78 26.52 -8.89
N LEU A 184 -11.11 26.68 -10.17
CA LEU A 184 -12.24 25.96 -10.80
C LEU A 184 -12.03 24.44 -10.79
N GLN A 185 -10.80 24.01 -11.07
CA GLN A 185 -10.43 22.60 -11.04
C GLN A 185 -10.41 22.05 -9.61
N ALA A 186 -9.98 22.88 -8.64
CA ALA A 186 -10.02 22.52 -7.23
C ALA A 186 -11.47 22.32 -6.73
N PHE A 187 -12.41 23.19 -7.12
CA PHE A 187 -13.84 22.99 -6.88
C PHE A 187 -14.37 21.71 -7.56
N ALA A 188 -14.03 21.50 -8.84
CA ALA A 188 -14.44 20.30 -9.59
C ALA A 188 -13.92 19.01 -8.94
N ARG A 189 -12.69 19.04 -8.40
CA ARG A 189 -12.10 17.92 -7.67
C ARG A 189 -12.84 17.64 -6.38
N VAL A 190 -13.06 18.64 -5.53
CA VAL A 190 -13.80 18.46 -4.25
C VAL A 190 -15.23 17.97 -4.52
N ALA A 191 -15.90 18.49 -5.55
CA ALA A 191 -17.21 18.02 -6.00
C ALA A 191 -17.18 16.54 -6.42
N GLY A 192 -16.25 16.15 -7.30
CA GLY A 192 -16.10 14.77 -7.75
C GLY A 192 -15.77 13.80 -6.60
N GLU A 193 -14.93 14.22 -5.67
CA GLU A 193 -14.55 13.44 -4.47
C GLU A 193 -15.68 13.29 -3.44
N SER A 194 -16.70 14.16 -3.50
CA SER A 194 -17.79 14.24 -2.53
C SER A 194 -19.15 13.83 -3.09
N ALA A 195 -19.20 13.29 -4.32
CA ALA A 195 -20.46 12.98 -5.01
C ALA A 195 -21.32 11.90 -4.32
N HIS A 196 -20.74 11.10 -3.41
CA HIS A 196 -21.48 10.15 -2.57
C HIS A 196 -22.07 10.81 -1.30
N LEU A 197 -21.60 12.00 -0.92
CA LEU A 197 -22.07 12.74 0.25
C LEU A 197 -23.30 13.58 -0.12
N PHE A 198 -24.43 12.92 -0.35
CA PHE A 198 -25.65 13.52 -0.91
C PHE A 198 -26.15 14.82 -0.23
N ALA A 199 -25.84 15.00 1.06
CA ALA A 199 -26.19 16.19 1.83
C ALA A 199 -25.08 17.27 1.88
N VAL A 200 -23.82 16.90 1.68
CA VAL A 200 -22.68 17.83 1.74
C VAL A 200 -22.33 18.33 0.35
N TYR A 201 -22.49 17.50 -0.68
CA TYR A 201 -22.21 17.83 -2.08
C TYR A 201 -22.82 19.16 -2.54
N PRO A 202 -24.11 19.47 -2.26
CA PRO A 202 -24.72 20.72 -2.72
C PRO A 202 -24.01 21.99 -2.26
N LEU A 203 -23.43 21.95 -1.06
CA LEU A 203 -22.74 23.10 -0.48
C LEU A 203 -21.54 23.54 -1.33
N ILE A 204 -20.87 22.58 -1.99
CA ILE A 204 -19.71 22.86 -2.85
C ILE A 204 -20.14 23.72 -4.04
N GLY A 205 -21.22 23.34 -4.72
CA GLY A 205 -21.76 24.08 -5.85
C GLY A 205 -22.26 25.47 -5.49
N VAL A 206 -22.98 25.60 -4.38
CA VAL A 206 -23.45 26.90 -3.86
C VAL A 206 -22.27 27.83 -3.58
N VAL A 207 -21.23 27.31 -2.92
CA VAL A 207 -20.04 28.08 -2.58
C VAL A 207 -19.26 28.51 -3.83
N GLU A 208 -19.11 27.62 -4.81
CA GLU A 208 -18.45 27.95 -6.09
C GLU A 208 -19.21 29.04 -6.85
N ARG A 209 -20.54 28.92 -6.97
CA ARG A 209 -21.38 29.94 -7.63
C ARG A 209 -21.33 31.27 -6.89
N ARG A 210 -21.39 31.26 -5.57
CA ARG A 210 -21.24 32.46 -4.74
C ARG A 210 -19.89 33.13 -4.98
N TRP A 211 -18.80 32.37 -4.98
CA TRP A 211 -17.46 32.91 -5.26
C TRP A 211 -17.38 33.53 -6.66
N LEU A 212 -17.94 32.88 -7.68
CA LEU A 212 -18.01 33.42 -9.04
C LEU A 212 -18.78 34.76 -9.10
N ASN A 213 -19.95 34.82 -8.46
CA ASN A 213 -20.83 35.98 -8.52
C ASN A 213 -20.41 37.13 -7.59
N GLU A 214 -19.95 36.84 -6.38
CA GLU A 214 -19.65 37.87 -5.37
C GLU A 214 -18.19 38.31 -5.38
N VAL A 215 -17.25 37.43 -5.75
CA VAL A 215 -15.80 37.72 -5.67
C VAL A 215 -15.21 37.95 -7.05
N VAL A 216 -15.40 37.02 -7.98
CA VAL A 216 -14.79 37.11 -9.33
C VAL A 216 -15.43 38.23 -10.14
N LEU A 217 -16.77 38.29 -10.20
CA LEU A 217 -17.47 39.36 -10.91
C LEU A 217 -17.14 40.73 -10.33
N SER A 218 -17.10 40.87 -9.00
CA SER A 218 -16.72 42.11 -8.33
C SER A 218 -15.29 42.56 -8.66
N ALA A 219 -14.35 41.61 -8.79
CA ALA A 219 -12.95 41.91 -9.14
C ALA A 219 -12.78 42.37 -10.60
N LEU A 220 -13.60 41.84 -11.51
CA LEU A 220 -13.50 42.11 -12.96
C LEU A 220 -14.44 43.21 -13.45
N GLY A 221 -15.47 43.55 -12.68
CA GLY A 221 -16.52 44.50 -13.02
C GLY A 221 -17.63 43.92 -13.90
N GLU A 222 -18.73 44.67 -14.05
CA GLU A 222 -19.95 44.25 -14.77
C GLU A 222 -19.71 43.79 -16.21
N SER A 223 -18.67 44.33 -16.87
CA SER A 223 -18.30 43.93 -18.24
C SER A 223 -17.95 42.44 -18.41
N ALA A 224 -17.63 41.74 -17.31
CA ALA A 224 -17.31 40.31 -17.31
C ALA A 224 -18.52 39.40 -17.05
N GLU A 225 -19.71 39.96 -16.77
CA GLU A 225 -20.93 39.22 -16.44
C GLU A 225 -21.27 38.09 -17.44
N PRO A 226 -21.24 38.28 -18.77
CA PRO A 226 -21.57 37.21 -19.71
C PRO A 226 -20.61 36.01 -19.63
N VAL A 227 -19.36 36.26 -19.24
CA VAL A 227 -18.32 35.22 -19.13
C VAL A 227 -18.47 34.47 -17.81
N VAL A 228 -18.72 35.19 -16.71
CA VAL A 228 -18.99 34.60 -15.39
C VAL A 228 -20.26 33.75 -15.44
N GLU A 229 -21.30 34.21 -16.12
CA GLU A 229 -22.55 33.46 -16.33
C GLU A 229 -22.32 32.13 -17.05
N VAL A 230 -21.38 32.07 -18.02
CA VAL A 230 -20.99 30.80 -18.67
C VAL A 230 -20.32 29.83 -17.68
N LEU A 231 -19.50 30.33 -16.75
CA LEU A 231 -18.87 29.51 -15.71
C LEU A 231 -19.92 29.01 -14.72
N VAL A 232 -20.85 29.87 -14.27
CA VAL A 232 -21.98 29.51 -13.41
C VAL A 232 -22.86 28.45 -14.07
N ARG A 233 -23.20 28.59 -15.35
CA ARG A 233 -23.96 27.55 -16.09
C ARG A 233 -23.23 26.19 -16.11
N ARG A 234 -21.89 26.18 -16.13
CA ARG A 234 -21.12 24.92 -16.07
C ARG A 234 -21.21 24.27 -14.70
N THR A 235 -21.21 25.05 -13.62
CA THR A 235 -21.39 24.50 -12.26
C THR A 235 -22.78 23.89 -12.12
N PHE A 236 -23.84 24.57 -12.55
CA PHE A 236 -25.19 24.00 -12.62
C PHE A 236 -25.23 22.70 -13.44
N LYS A 237 -24.65 22.69 -14.64
CA LYS A 237 -24.60 21.50 -15.48
C LYS A 237 -23.88 20.31 -14.83
N ARG A 238 -22.85 20.56 -14.03
CA ARG A 238 -22.14 19.53 -13.27
C ARG A 238 -23.04 19.02 -12.13
N ASP A 239 -23.60 19.93 -11.34
CA ASP A 239 -24.34 19.61 -10.12
C ASP A 239 -25.68 18.93 -10.42
N LEU A 240 -26.35 19.30 -11.51
CA LEU A 240 -27.59 18.65 -11.97
C LEU A 240 -27.40 17.20 -12.42
N ARG A 241 -26.16 16.73 -12.62
CA ARG A 241 -25.86 15.34 -13.01
C ARG A 241 -25.65 14.41 -11.82
N VAL A 242 -25.48 14.97 -10.63
CA VAL A 242 -25.18 14.22 -9.41
C VAL A 242 -26.40 14.27 -8.51
N PRO A 243 -26.97 13.13 -8.10
CA PRO A 243 -28.03 13.10 -7.12
C PRO A 243 -27.63 13.81 -5.82
N SER A 244 -28.52 14.63 -5.30
CA SER A 244 -28.31 15.31 -4.02
C SER A 244 -29.63 15.76 -3.41
N VAL A 245 -29.62 16.05 -2.11
CA VAL A 245 -30.84 16.47 -1.39
C VAL A 245 -31.40 17.80 -1.86
N ALA A 246 -30.53 18.69 -2.36
CA ALA A 246 -30.91 20.02 -2.85
C ALA A 246 -31.21 20.03 -4.35
N LEU A 247 -31.18 18.88 -5.04
CA LEU A 247 -31.38 18.82 -6.48
C LEU A 247 -32.73 19.42 -6.95
N PRO A 248 -33.87 19.24 -6.24
CA PRO A 248 -35.12 19.91 -6.59
C PRO A 248 -35.01 21.44 -6.50
N ASP A 249 -34.41 21.96 -5.43
CA ASP A 249 -34.26 23.40 -5.20
C ASP A 249 -33.27 24.01 -6.21
N LEU A 250 -32.19 23.29 -6.53
CA LEU A 250 -31.18 23.67 -7.52
C LEU A 250 -31.76 23.79 -8.94
N LEU A 251 -32.73 22.92 -9.27
CA LEU A 251 -33.45 23.00 -10.54
C LEU A 251 -34.29 24.28 -10.61
N HIS A 252 -34.96 24.62 -9.52
CA HIS A 252 -35.76 25.85 -9.44
C HIS A 252 -34.87 27.10 -9.48
N GLU A 253 -33.77 27.12 -8.73
CA GLU A 253 -32.74 28.18 -8.76
C GLU A 253 -32.28 28.44 -10.21
N TYR A 254 -31.96 27.37 -10.96
CA TYR A 254 -31.54 27.53 -12.36
C TYR A 254 -32.65 28.03 -13.29
N GLU A 255 -33.90 27.63 -13.07
CA GLU A 255 -35.06 28.12 -13.85
C GLU A 255 -35.33 29.61 -13.63
N GLU A 256 -35.07 30.12 -12.41
CA GLU A 256 -35.21 31.54 -12.08
C GLU A 256 -34.03 32.38 -12.58
N ASP A 257 -32.81 31.84 -12.53
CA ASP A 257 -31.59 32.54 -12.93
C ASP A 257 -31.40 32.66 -14.46
N GLU A 258 -31.88 31.68 -15.26
CA GLU A 258 -31.60 31.62 -16.71
C GLU A 258 -32.69 32.27 -17.57
N VAL A 259 -32.28 33.30 -18.33
CA VAL A 259 -33.19 34.05 -19.23
C VAL A 259 -33.36 33.36 -20.61
N ASP A 260 -32.41 32.53 -21.04
CA ASP A 260 -32.50 31.81 -22.32
C ASP A 260 -33.35 30.54 -22.22
N GLY A 261 -34.61 30.64 -22.67
CA GLY A 261 -35.58 29.54 -22.63
C GLY A 261 -35.16 28.25 -23.35
N LYS A 262 -34.18 28.27 -24.28
CA LYS A 262 -33.65 27.03 -24.88
C LYS A 262 -32.67 26.35 -23.92
N LYS A 263 -31.79 27.11 -23.26
CA LYS A 263 -30.84 26.58 -22.27
C LYS A 263 -31.55 26.06 -21.03
N VAL A 264 -32.60 26.77 -20.58
CA VAL A 264 -33.51 26.29 -19.52
C VAL A 264 -34.00 24.89 -19.85
N LYS A 265 -34.59 24.68 -21.04
CA LYS A 265 -35.13 23.38 -21.44
C LYS A 265 -34.09 22.25 -21.40
N ASP A 266 -32.88 22.49 -21.90
CA ASP A 266 -31.83 21.46 -21.97
C ASP A 266 -31.33 21.04 -20.58
N LEU A 267 -31.11 22.00 -19.67
CA LEU A 267 -30.60 21.72 -18.33
C LEU A 267 -31.70 21.24 -17.37
N VAL A 268 -32.93 21.73 -17.50
CA VAL A 268 -34.08 21.20 -16.75
C VAL A 268 -34.35 19.76 -17.16
N ALA A 269 -34.28 19.42 -18.45
CA ALA A 269 -34.40 18.03 -18.89
C ALA A 269 -33.33 17.12 -18.27
N LEU A 270 -32.10 17.62 -18.14
CA LEU A 270 -31.00 16.91 -17.49
C LEU A 270 -31.27 16.67 -16.00
N GLY A 271 -31.63 17.71 -15.23
CA GLY A 271 -31.90 17.55 -13.81
C GLY A 271 -33.16 16.71 -13.54
N GLN A 272 -34.20 16.81 -14.38
CA GLN A 272 -35.37 15.93 -14.32
C GLN A 272 -35.00 14.47 -14.59
N ALA A 273 -34.09 14.21 -15.53
CA ALA A 273 -33.57 12.86 -15.76
C ALA A 273 -32.80 12.33 -14.53
N THR A 274 -32.00 13.17 -13.88
CA THR A 274 -31.29 12.83 -12.64
C THR A 274 -32.27 12.57 -11.49
N LEU A 275 -33.29 13.40 -11.29
CA LEU A 275 -34.33 13.22 -10.27
C LEU A 275 -35.07 11.88 -10.42
N ARG A 276 -35.35 11.48 -11.67
CA ARG A 276 -36.05 10.22 -11.98
C ARG A 276 -35.13 9.00 -11.99
N SER A 277 -33.82 9.20 -11.88
CA SER A 277 -32.84 8.12 -11.93
C SER A 277 -33.01 7.14 -10.77
N SER A 278 -32.62 5.87 -11.00
CA SER A 278 -32.54 4.88 -9.92
C SER A 278 -31.52 5.28 -8.85
N TRP A 279 -30.47 6.01 -9.25
CA TRP A 279 -29.44 6.51 -8.33
C TRP A 279 -30.04 7.52 -7.34
N MET A 280 -30.80 8.51 -7.82
CA MET A 280 -31.49 9.45 -6.93
C MET A 280 -32.42 8.74 -5.95
N ARG A 281 -33.25 7.81 -6.44
CA ARG A 281 -34.17 7.06 -5.56
C ARG A 281 -33.45 6.30 -4.45
N ALA A 282 -32.39 5.55 -4.79
CA ALA A 282 -31.61 4.80 -3.80
C ALA A 282 -30.89 5.74 -2.81
N ALA A 283 -30.29 6.83 -3.31
CA ALA A 283 -29.62 7.84 -2.49
C ALA A 283 -30.59 8.52 -1.51
N SER A 284 -31.79 8.91 -1.98
CA SER A 284 -32.82 9.52 -1.14
C SER A 284 -33.32 8.57 -0.05
N SER A 285 -33.52 7.28 -0.36
CA SER A 285 -33.91 6.29 0.64
C SER A 285 -32.84 6.12 1.73
N LEU A 286 -31.56 6.05 1.34
CA LEU A 286 -30.45 5.97 2.29
C LEU A 286 -30.36 7.24 3.15
N HIS A 287 -30.50 8.41 2.53
CA HIS A 287 -30.44 9.69 3.23
C HIS A 287 -31.60 9.84 4.23
N ALA A 288 -32.83 9.51 3.83
CA ALA A 288 -34.00 9.59 4.71
C ALA A 288 -33.83 8.70 5.96
N LEU A 289 -33.24 7.51 5.80
CA LEU A 289 -32.92 6.66 6.93
C LEU A 289 -31.84 7.32 7.82
N LYS A 290 -30.72 7.79 7.26
CA LYS A 290 -29.64 8.44 8.02
C LYS A 290 -30.13 9.70 8.77
N ALA A 291 -31.01 10.50 8.15
CA ALA A 291 -31.59 11.70 8.76
C ALA A 291 -32.63 11.40 9.85
N GLY A 292 -33.28 10.23 9.79
CA GLY A 292 -34.25 9.78 10.80
C GLY A 292 -33.64 9.15 12.04
N VAL A 293 -32.32 8.91 12.08
CA VAL A 293 -31.62 8.40 13.26
C VAL A 293 -31.22 9.59 14.14
N PRO A 294 -31.76 9.73 15.37
CA PRO A 294 -31.34 10.80 16.27
C PRO A 294 -29.87 10.61 16.66
N ASP A 295 -29.08 11.68 16.53
CA ASP A 295 -27.70 11.75 17.02
C ASP A 295 -27.68 11.37 18.52
N ARG A 296 -27.18 10.17 18.85
CA ARG A 296 -26.95 9.74 20.24
C ARG A 296 -25.71 10.43 20.82
N ALA A 297 -25.71 11.76 20.84
CA ALA A 297 -24.67 12.58 21.48
C ALA A 297 -25.01 12.91 22.95
N GLY A 298 -25.64 11.97 23.67
CA GLY A 298 -25.91 12.08 25.11
C GLY A 298 -25.10 11.04 25.89
N PRO A 299 -24.63 11.34 27.12
CA PRO A 299 -23.87 10.38 27.92
C PRO A 299 -24.81 9.29 28.42
N ALA A 300 -25.01 8.24 27.62
CA ALA A 300 -25.81 7.09 28.01
C ALA A 300 -25.02 6.22 28.99
N ALA A 301 -25.61 6.04 30.16
CA ALA A 301 -25.09 5.29 31.28
C ALA A 301 -24.62 3.87 30.91
N VAL A 302 -23.62 3.43 31.65
CA VAL A 302 -23.03 2.09 31.64
C VAL A 302 -24.12 1.01 31.68
N SER A 303 -23.98 0.02 30.80
CA SER A 303 -24.78 -1.22 30.69
C SER A 303 -26.20 -1.08 30.09
N ALA A 304 -26.28 -1.15 28.76
CA ALA A 304 -27.49 -1.63 28.09
C ALA A 304 -27.07 -2.57 26.95
N THR A 305 -27.62 -3.78 26.96
CA THR A 305 -27.58 -4.69 25.80
C THR A 305 -28.06 -3.95 24.55
N PRO A 306 -27.41 -4.11 23.38
CA PRO A 306 -27.82 -3.38 22.18
C PRO A 306 -29.26 -3.75 21.81
N ASP A 307 -30.16 -2.77 21.93
CA ASP A 307 -31.60 -2.89 21.66
C ASP A 307 -31.88 -3.55 20.31
N ALA A 308 -32.94 -4.36 20.23
CA ALA A 308 -33.37 -5.00 18.98
C ALA A 308 -33.69 -3.99 17.86
N SER A 309 -34.11 -2.77 18.22
CA SER A 309 -34.34 -1.66 17.29
C SER A 309 -33.05 -1.13 16.66
N SER A 310 -31.95 -1.10 17.41
CA SER A 310 -30.63 -0.69 16.93
C SER A 310 -30.08 -1.67 15.88
N ARG A 311 -30.24 -2.98 16.13
CA ARG A 311 -29.83 -4.03 15.17
C ARG A 311 -30.69 -4.07 13.91
N ALA A 312 -31.99 -3.82 14.03
CA ALA A 312 -32.88 -3.74 12.88
C ALA A 312 -32.55 -2.50 12.00
N CYS A 313 -32.24 -1.36 12.64
CA CYS A 313 -31.80 -0.15 11.95
C CYS A 313 -30.46 -0.33 11.24
N SER A 314 -29.48 -0.99 11.88
CA SER A 314 -28.18 -1.26 11.26
C SER A 314 -28.29 -2.22 10.07
N THR A 315 -29.11 -3.26 10.18
CA THR A 315 -29.35 -4.20 9.06
C THR A 315 -29.99 -3.48 7.87
N ARG A 316 -31.01 -2.64 8.14
CA ARG A 316 -31.67 -1.88 7.07
C ARG A 316 -30.75 -0.85 6.41
N LEU A 317 -29.87 -0.22 7.17
CA LEU A 317 -28.83 0.67 6.64
C LEU A 317 -27.93 -0.08 5.66
N THR A 318 -27.43 -1.26 6.06
CA THR A 318 -26.54 -2.06 5.22
C THR A 318 -27.20 -2.54 3.93
N GLU A 319 -28.48 -2.93 3.97
CA GLU A 319 -29.24 -3.28 2.77
C GLU A 319 -29.33 -2.12 1.77
N LEU A 320 -29.65 -0.90 2.26
CA LEU A 320 -29.77 0.28 1.41
C LEU A 320 -28.42 0.71 0.82
N GLU A 321 -27.33 0.55 1.55
CA GLU A 321 -25.99 0.79 1.05
C GLU A 321 -25.61 -0.20 -0.06
N GLU A 322 -25.89 -1.49 0.13
CA GLU A 322 -25.68 -2.51 -0.91
C GLU A 322 -26.53 -2.25 -2.16
N ASP A 323 -27.78 -1.85 -1.99
CA ASP A 323 -28.65 -1.51 -3.11
C ASP A 323 -28.15 -0.28 -3.86
N LEU A 324 -27.65 0.74 -3.14
CA LEU A 324 -27.02 1.90 -3.76
C LEU A 324 -25.74 1.51 -4.52
N LEU A 325 -24.88 0.64 -3.96
CA LEU A 325 -23.69 0.12 -4.65
C LEU A 325 -24.06 -0.62 -5.94
N LYS A 326 -25.10 -1.48 -5.91
CA LYS A 326 -25.61 -2.19 -7.09
C LYS A 326 -26.13 -1.22 -8.15
N VAL A 327 -26.76 -0.13 -7.74
CA VAL A 327 -27.24 0.92 -8.67
C VAL A 327 -26.07 1.69 -9.27
N LEU A 328 -25.09 2.08 -8.46
CA LEU A 328 -23.90 2.82 -8.91
C LEU A 328 -23.08 2.03 -9.93
N ALA A 329 -22.96 0.72 -9.75
CA ALA A 329 -22.30 -0.17 -10.71
C ALA A 329 -23.00 -0.22 -12.08
N LYS A 330 -24.29 0.14 -12.15
CA LYS A 330 -25.10 0.19 -13.38
C LYS A 330 -25.15 1.58 -14.02
N VAL A 331 -24.55 2.59 -13.38
CA VAL A 331 -24.57 3.96 -13.91
C VAL A 331 -23.81 4.00 -15.24
N PRO A 332 -24.42 4.54 -16.33
CA PRO A 332 -23.77 4.61 -17.62
C PRO A 332 -22.42 5.34 -17.58
N LYS A 333 -21.50 4.93 -18.45
CA LYS A 333 -20.16 5.54 -18.59
C LYS A 333 -19.33 5.54 -17.30
N GLY A 334 -19.62 4.62 -16.36
CA GLY A 334 -18.81 4.43 -15.16
C GLY A 334 -18.81 5.60 -14.17
N GLN A 335 -19.74 6.55 -14.30
CA GLN A 335 -19.80 7.72 -13.41
C GLN A 335 -20.06 7.34 -11.95
N GLY A 336 -20.64 6.17 -11.71
CA GLY A 336 -20.93 5.66 -10.37
C GLY A 336 -19.75 5.02 -9.64
N TYR A 337 -18.61 4.75 -10.29
CA TYR A 337 -17.50 4.01 -9.66
C TYR A 337 -16.83 4.79 -8.51
N LEU A 338 -16.53 6.07 -8.71
CA LEU A 338 -15.92 6.89 -7.65
C LEU A 338 -16.90 7.18 -6.49
N PRO A 339 -18.18 7.54 -6.74
CA PRO A 339 -19.18 7.61 -5.67
C PRO A 339 -19.36 6.28 -4.91
N ALA A 340 -19.32 5.14 -5.60
CA ALA A 340 -19.42 3.83 -4.94
C ALA A 340 -18.23 3.58 -4.01
N LEU A 341 -17.03 3.92 -4.47
CA LEU A 341 -15.82 3.85 -3.66
C LEU A 341 -15.89 4.79 -2.44
N GLY A 342 -16.42 6.01 -2.64
CA GLY A 342 -16.61 6.99 -1.57
C GLY A 342 -17.61 6.51 -0.52
N LEU A 343 -18.70 5.86 -0.94
CA LEU A 343 -19.70 5.28 -0.04
C LEU A 343 -19.11 4.15 0.82
N LEU A 344 -18.29 3.26 0.23
CA LEU A 344 -17.59 2.22 0.99
C LEU A 344 -16.68 2.82 2.07
N MET A 345 -15.94 3.88 1.72
CA MET A 345 -15.06 4.54 2.69
C MET A 345 -15.83 5.31 3.75
N GLN A 346 -16.92 5.98 3.37
CA GLN A 346 -17.81 6.64 4.32
C GLN A 346 -18.30 5.66 5.37
N ARG A 347 -18.79 4.48 4.94
CA ARG A 347 -19.25 3.41 5.84
C ARG A 347 -18.16 3.00 6.82
N LEU A 348 -16.95 2.68 6.34
CA LEU A 348 -15.84 2.27 7.19
C LEU A 348 -15.44 3.34 8.22
N ILE A 349 -15.41 4.60 7.80
CA ILE A 349 -15.06 5.72 8.69
C ILE A 349 -16.17 5.96 9.72
N GLU A 350 -17.43 5.89 9.32
CA GLU A 350 -18.59 6.07 10.20
C GLU A 350 -18.74 4.93 11.21
N GLU A 351 -18.58 3.68 10.79
CA GLU A 351 -18.64 2.49 11.65
C GLU A 351 -17.55 2.52 12.74
N ASN A 352 -16.37 3.07 12.44
CA ASN A 352 -15.25 3.16 13.38
C ASN A 352 -15.16 4.53 14.11
N ARG A 353 -16.17 5.41 13.98
CA ARG A 353 -16.13 6.78 14.53
C ARG A 353 -16.11 6.84 16.06
N GLU A 354 -16.80 5.91 16.72
CA GLU A 354 -16.99 5.89 18.19
C GLU A 354 -16.03 4.94 18.93
N GLY A 355 -15.16 4.23 18.21
CA GLY A 355 -14.22 3.29 18.81
C GLY A 355 -13.21 4.00 19.71
N CYS A 356 -13.43 3.96 21.02
CA CYS A 356 -12.34 4.11 21.99
C CYS A 356 -11.46 2.84 21.88
N ALA A 357 -10.14 2.93 22.05
CA ALA A 357 -9.26 1.75 21.98
C ALA A 357 -9.65 0.63 22.97
N CYS A 358 -10.46 0.95 23.98
CA CYS A 358 -11.02 0.03 24.97
C CYS A 358 -12.44 -0.49 24.64
N ALA A 359 -13.10 0.05 23.60
CA ALA A 359 -14.50 -0.22 23.27
C ALA A 359 -14.63 -0.66 21.79
N GLY A 360 -14.48 -1.97 21.57
CA GLY A 360 -14.82 -2.64 20.31
C GLY A 360 -13.64 -2.90 19.35
N PRO A 361 -13.73 -3.95 18.53
CA PRO A 361 -12.74 -4.25 17.50
C PRO A 361 -12.83 -3.23 16.35
N TRP A 362 -11.68 -2.72 15.90
CA TRP A 362 -11.60 -1.97 14.64
C TRP A 362 -11.95 -2.89 13.48
N HIS A 363 -12.89 -2.49 12.64
CA HIS A 363 -13.29 -3.26 11.47
C HIS A 363 -12.59 -2.72 10.23
N GLY A 364 -11.59 -3.47 9.77
CA GLY A 364 -10.90 -3.22 8.50
C GLY A 364 -11.62 -3.85 7.30
N LEU A 365 -11.05 -3.63 6.12
CA LEU A 365 -11.50 -4.28 4.89
C LEU A 365 -11.12 -5.76 4.92
N ASN A 366 -12.10 -6.67 4.81
CA ASN A 366 -11.82 -8.08 4.57
C ASN A 366 -11.33 -8.32 3.14
N GLY A 367 -10.82 -9.52 2.81
CA GLY A 367 -10.24 -9.80 1.50
C GLY A 367 -11.19 -9.52 0.31
N SER A 368 -12.47 -9.87 0.42
CA SER A 368 -13.47 -9.61 -0.62
C SER A 368 -13.78 -8.12 -0.78
N GLN A 369 -13.85 -7.38 0.33
CA GLN A 369 -14.08 -5.94 0.33
C GLN A 369 -12.85 -5.19 -0.23
N THR A 370 -11.63 -5.65 0.08
CA THR A 370 -10.40 -5.12 -0.53
C THR A 370 -10.41 -5.31 -2.04
N GLN A 371 -10.74 -6.50 -2.53
CA GLN A 371 -10.83 -6.76 -3.97
C GLN A 371 -11.91 -5.89 -4.64
N PHE A 372 -13.07 -5.74 -4.01
CA PHE A 372 -14.14 -4.89 -4.52
C PHE A 372 -13.74 -3.40 -4.55
N TYR A 373 -13.06 -2.91 -3.51
CA TYR A 373 -12.49 -1.56 -3.48
C TYR A 373 -11.54 -1.33 -4.66
N LEU A 374 -10.58 -2.24 -4.86
CA LEU A 374 -9.59 -2.14 -5.93
C LEU A 374 -10.26 -2.24 -7.31
N HIS A 375 -11.29 -3.06 -7.45
CA HIS A 375 -12.09 -3.14 -8.68
C HIS A 375 -12.73 -1.80 -9.01
N LEU A 376 -13.43 -1.16 -8.07
CA LEU A 376 -14.06 0.15 -8.30
C LEU A 376 -13.04 1.23 -8.66
N LEU A 377 -11.91 1.26 -7.95
CA LEU A 377 -10.83 2.21 -8.22
C LEU A 377 -10.23 1.99 -9.62
N HIS A 378 -9.96 0.73 -9.98
CA HIS A 378 -9.43 0.39 -11.30
C HIS A 378 -10.42 0.71 -12.42
N GLN A 379 -11.71 0.42 -12.26
CA GLN A 379 -12.73 0.75 -13.27
C GLN A 379 -12.92 2.26 -13.44
N TRP A 380 -12.90 3.01 -12.33
CA TRP A 380 -12.89 4.47 -12.41
C TRP A 380 -11.67 4.98 -13.16
N PHE A 381 -10.47 4.51 -12.80
CA PHE A 381 -9.23 4.94 -13.43
C PHE A 381 -9.21 4.60 -14.92
N ALA A 382 -9.60 3.37 -15.28
CA ALA A 382 -9.73 2.91 -16.66
C ALA A 382 -10.67 3.80 -17.48
N MET A 383 -11.83 4.15 -16.92
CA MET A 383 -12.77 5.04 -17.58
C MET A 383 -12.17 6.43 -17.75
N TYR A 384 -11.56 6.99 -16.70
CA TYR A 384 -10.97 8.32 -16.71
C TYR A 384 -9.88 8.47 -17.79
N VAL A 385 -8.92 7.54 -17.84
CA VAL A 385 -7.79 7.61 -18.78
C VAL A 385 -8.22 7.39 -20.23
N ASN A 386 -9.28 6.62 -20.46
CA ASN A 386 -9.82 6.36 -21.79
C ASN A 386 -10.78 7.45 -22.29
N SER A 387 -11.46 8.17 -21.39
CA SER A 387 -12.45 9.18 -21.77
C SER A 387 -11.89 10.60 -21.88
N ASN A 388 -10.81 10.92 -21.15
CA ASN A 388 -10.40 12.30 -20.91
C ASN A 388 -9.02 12.63 -21.50
N HIS A 389 -9.02 13.18 -22.71
CA HIS A 389 -7.85 13.88 -23.30
C HIS A 389 -8.14 15.34 -23.67
N ARG A 390 -9.11 15.98 -23.01
CA ARG A 390 -9.37 17.42 -23.17
C ARG A 390 -9.33 18.11 -21.83
N TRP A 391 -8.23 18.82 -21.58
CA TRP A 391 -8.04 19.77 -20.48
C TRP A 391 -9.16 20.79 -20.51
N THR A 392 -10.14 20.65 -19.62
CA THR A 392 -11.16 21.68 -19.40
C THR A 392 -11.06 22.16 -17.96
N VAL A 393 -11.46 23.40 -17.69
CA VAL A 393 -11.52 23.96 -16.34
C VAL A 393 -12.47 23.19 -15.40
N SER A 394 -13.33 22.33 -15.95
CA SER A 394 -14.22 21.43 -15.21
C SER A 394 -13.65 20.03 -14.93
N ASN A 395 -12.42 19.74 -15.33
CA ASN A 395 -11.78 18.46 -15.02
C ASN A 395 -11.23 18.45 -13.59
N MET A 396 -11.20 17.26 -12.96
CA MET A 396 -10.63 17.07 -11.63
C MET A 396 -9.10 17.21 -11.58
N PHE A 397 -8.42 17.04 -12.72
CA PHE A 397 -6.97 17.02 -12.82
C PHE A 397 -6.49 17.93 -13.96
N ALA A 398 -5.39 18.61 -13.71
CA ALA A 398 -4.90 19.81 -14.38
C ALA A 398 -3.38 19.78 -14.66
N ALA A 399 -2.62 18.94 -13.97
CA ALA A 399 -1.18 18.85 -14.15
C ALA A 399 -0.85 18.34 -15.56
N PRO A 400 -0.09 19.06 -16.39
CA PRO A 400 0.09 18.74 -17.82
C PRO A 400 0.74 17.36 -18.08
N ASP A 401 1.46 16.84 -17.08
CA ASP A 401 2.13 15.54 -17.02
C ASP A 401 1.35 14.47 -16.21
N ASP A 402 0.09 14.78 -15.86
CA ASP A 402 -0.84 13.95 -15.08
C ASP A 402 -0.35 13.62 -13.65
N ALA A 403 0.55 14.43 -13.07
CA ALA A 403 1.09 14.20 -11.72
C ALA A 403 0.00 14.17 -10.62
N ASP A 404 -0.98 15.07 -10.69
CA ASP A 404 -2.09 15.15 -9.74
C ASP A 404 -3.06 13.97 -9.81
N LEU A 405 -3.28 13.40 -11.00
CA LEU A 405 -4.00 12.14 -11.20
C LEU A 405 -3.29 10.98 -10.50
N TRP A 406 -1.97 10.87 -10.68
CA TRP A 406 -1.17 9.82 -10.03
C TRP A 406 -1.14 9.96 -8.52
N MET A 407 -0.97 11.18 -8.02
CA MET A 407 -1.07 11.46 -6.59
C MET A 407 -2.43 11.03 -6.04
N PHE A 408 -3.52 11.38 -6.70
CA PHE A 408 -4.86 10.96 -6.31
C PHE A 408 -5.00 9.43 -6.27
N LEU A 409 -4.60 8.74 -7.34
CA LEU A 409 -4.71 7.28 -7.44
C LEU A 409 -3.91 6.58 -6.34
N LEU A 410 -2.67 6.99 -6.12
CA LEU A 410 -1.77 6.41 -5.14
C LEU A 410 -2.22 6.71 -3.71
N ASP A 411 -2.83 7.87 -3.46
CA ASP A 411 -3.47 8.20 -2.19
C ASP A 411 -4.60 7.23 -1.85
N ARG A 412 -5.42 6.84 -2.83
CA ARG A 412 -6.48 5.85 -2.62
C ARG A 412 -5.92 4.46 -2.32
N HIS A 413 -4.80 4.07 -2.94
CA HIS A 413 -4.11 2.83 -2.58
C HIS A 413 -3.50 2.89 -1.17
N SER A 414 -2.91 4.03 -0.76
CA SER A 414 -2.42 4.24 0.60
C SER A 414 -3.53 4.10 1.64
N VAL A 415 -4.68 4.74 1.42
CA VAL A 415 -5.85 4.60 2.28
C VAL A 415 -6.31 3.14 2.33
N CYS A 416 -6.37 2.46 1.18
CA CYS A 416 -6.72 1.04 1.13
C CYS A 416 -5.76 0.17 1.97
N LEU A 417 -4.45 0.40 1.92
CA LEU A 417 -3.46 -0.32 2.74
C LEU A 417 -3.74 -0.16 4.24
N THR A 418 -3.96 1.09 4.68
CA THR A 418 -4.26 1.40 6.09
C THR A 418 -5.46 0.60 6.61
N TRP A 419 -6.52 0.46 5.80
CA TRP A 419 -7.74 -0.23 6.21
C TRP A 419 -7.73 -1.74 5.96
N ALA A 420 -7.03 -2.22 4.91
CA ALA A 420 -6.98 -3.64 4.56
C ALA A 420 -6.03 -4.44 5.46
N LEU A 421 -4.97 -3.79 5.95
CA LEU A 421 -3.95 -4.43 6.79
C LEU A 421 -4.24 -4.29 8.29
N LEU A 422 -5.38 -3.70 8.65
CA LEU A 422 -5.88 -3.73 10.01
C LEU A 422 -5.98 -5.17 10.52
N PRO A 423 -5.64 -5.42 11.80
CA PRO A 423 -5.87 -6.71 12.41
C PRO A 423 -7.36 -7.08 12.38
N GLU A 424 -7.72 -8.10 11.60
CA GLU A 424 -8.91 -8.87 11.92
C GLU A 424 -8.61 -9.57 13.24
N LEU A 425 -9.21 -9.11 14.35
CA LEU A 425 -9.10 -9.87 15.60
C LEU A 425 -9.63 -11.28 15.32
N PRO A 426 -8.86 -12.34 15.60
CA PRO A 426 -9.44 -13.66 15.64
C PRO A 426 -10.60 -13.60 16.63
N THR A 427 -11.78 -14.03 16.22
CA THR A 427 -12.88 -14.26 17.15
C THR A 427 -12.47 -15.46 18.01
N TRP A 428 -11.78 -15.20 19.12
CA TRP A 428 -11.42 -16.22 20.10
C TRP A 428 -12.70 -16.75 20.74
N GLN A 429 -13.33 -17.73 20.10
CA GLN A 429 -14.35 -18.54 20.73
C GLN A 429 -13.62 -19.47 21.72
N ASN A 430 -13.67 -19.12 23.01
CA ASN A 430 -13.12 -19.82 24.18
C ASN A 430 -11.59 -19.76 24.42
N PRO A 431 -11.11 -18.84 25.29
CA PRO A 431 -9.72 -18.81 25.76
C PRO A 431 -9.31 -20.00 26.64
N THR A 432 -10.26 -20.85 27.05
CA THR A 432 -10.01 -22.05 27.85
C THR A 432 -9.63 -23.29 27.03
N ALA A 433 -9.78 -23.25 25.69
CA ALA A 433 -9.56 -24.40 24.81
C ALA A 433 -8.41 -24.24 23.81
N CYS A 434 -7.80 -23.04 23.68
CA CYS A 434 -6.78 -22.80 22.67
C CYS A 434 -5.38 -23.05 23.23
N THR A 435 -4.65 -23.98 22.63
CA THR A 435 -3.24 -24.20 22.97
C THR A 435 -2.39 -23.00 22.55
N ARG A 436 -1.25 -22.78 23.21
CA ARG A 436 -0.31 -21.70 22.86
C ARG A 436 0.19 -21.80 21.41
N VAL A 437 0.27 -23.00 20.83
CA VAL A 437 0.71 -23.21 19.44
C VAL A 437 -0.38 -22.82 18.44
N GLU A 438 -1.64 -23.22 18.67
CA GLU A 438 -2.79 -22.82 17.84
C GLU A 438 -2.95 -21.30 17.82
N ALA A 439 -2.75 -20.66 18.96
CA ALA A 439 -2.73 -19.20 19.08
C ALA A 439 -1.68 -18.54 18.17
N ARG A 440 -0.44 -19.07 18.18
CA ARG A 440 0.67 -18.59 17.33
C ARG A 440 0.37 -18.80 15.85
N LEU A 441 -0.11 -19.99 15.47
CA LEU A 441 -0.46 -20.30 14.09
C LEU A 441 -1.63 -19.45 13.59
N SER A 442 -2.62 -19.18 14.43
CA SER A 442 -3.73 -18.27 14.10
C SER A 442 -3.23 -16.86 13.82
N TYR A 443 -2.30 -16.34 14.62
CA TYR A 443 -1.68 -15.04 14.38
C TYR A 443 -0.90 -15.01 13.06
N LEU A 444 -0.08 -16.03 12.79
CA LEU A 444 0.67 -16.13 11.53
C LEU A 444 -0.25 -16.27 10.32
N ASN A 445 -1.38 -16.96 10.45
CA ASN A 445 -2.40 -17.01 9.40
C ASN A 445 -3.04 -15.65 9.16
N GLY A 446 -3.31 -14.88 10.22
CA GLY A 446 -3.74 -13.49 10.10
C GLY A 446 -2.71 -12.62 9.36
N LEU A 447 -1.42 -12.78 9.65
CA LEU A 447 -0.34 -12.09 8.91
C LEU A 447 -0.28 -12.54 7.45
N ALA A 448 -0.41 -13.84 7.15
CA ALA A 448 -0.44 -14.34 5.78
C ALA A 448 -1.57 -13.71 4.96
N VAL A 449 -2.78 -13.60 5.54
CA VAL A 449 -3.92 -12.92 4.90
C VAL A 449 -3.62 -11.45 4.64
N ARG A 450 -2.92 -10.76 5.55
CA ARG A 450 -2.48 -9.37 5.32
C ARG A 450 -1.46 -9.29 4.17
N VAL A 451 -0.51 -10.22 4.08
CA VAL A 451 0.42 -10.29 2.95
C VAL A 451 -0.33 -10.50 1.62
N ASP A 452 -1.37 -11.33 1.60
CA ASP A 452 -2.21 -11.53 0.41
C ASP A 452 -2.98 -10.27 0.00
N LYS A 453 -3.54 -9.53 0.97
CA LYS A 453 -4.17 -8.22 0.71
C LYS A 453 -3.16 -7.20 0.19
N LEU A 454 -1.96 -7.15 0.78
CA LEU A 454 -0.86 -6.30 0.33
C LEU A 454 -0.45 -6.64 -1.11
N ARG A 455 -0.35 -7.93 -1.47
CA ARG A 455 -0.12 -8.39 -2.85
C ARG A 455 -1.19 -7.83 -3.80
N ALA A 456 -2.47 -7.96 -3.45
CA ALA A 456 -3.56 -7.48 -4.29
C ALA A 456 -3.47 -5.96 -4.53
N ILE A 457 -3.18 -5.18 -3.48
CA ILE A 457 -3.08 -3.72 -3.59
C ILE A 457 -1.86 -3.31 -4.43
N PHE A 458 -0.71 -3.94 -4.22
CA PHE A 458 0.50 -3.68 -5.02
C PHE A 458 0.31 -4.03 -6.50
N TYR A 459 -0.34 -5.16 -6.79
CA TYR A 459 -0.64 -5.55 -8.16
C TYR A 459 -1.67 -4.62 -8.81
N SER A 460 -2.62 -4.07 -8.04
CA SER A 460 -3.52 -3.02 -8.54
C SER A 460 -2.76 -1.79 -9.03
N VAL A 461 -1.71 -1.34 -8.32
CA VAL A 461 -0.85 -0.23 -8.78
C VAL A 461 -0.15 -0.60 -10.08
N VAL A 462 0.45 -1.80 -10.15
CA VAL A 462 1.08 -2.32 -11.37
C VAL A 462 0.10 -2.33 -12.55
N HIS A 463 -1.11 -2.84 -12.35
CA HIS A 463 -2.14 -2.89 -13.39
C HIS A 463 -2.58 -1.48 -13.83
N CYS A 464 -2.73 -0.54 -12.90
CA CYS A 464 -2.98 0.85 -13.26
C CYS A 464 -1.84 1.44 -14.11
N THR A 465 -0.57 1.17 -13.77
CA THR A 465 0.57 1.61 -14.58
C THR A 465 0.56 1.00 -15.98
N GLN A 466 0.29 -0.30 -16.10
CA GLN A 466 0.19 -0.99 -17.40
C GLN A 466 -0.98 -0.45 -18.22
N LEU A 467 -2.14 -0.23 -17.59
CA LEU A 467 -3.32 0.33 -18.24
C LEU A 467 -3.06 1.74 -18.73
N TYR A 468 -2.42 2.57 -17.91
CA TYR A 468 -2.05 3.93 -18.29
C TYR A 468 -1.05 3.93 -19.43
N GLN A 469 -0.05 3.05 -19.43
CA GLN A 469 0.87 2.88 -20.57
C GLN A 469 0.14 2.51 -21.87
N ALA A 470 -0.84 1.59 -21.78
CA ALA A 470 -1.64 1.19 -22.93
C ALA A 470 -2.55 2.33 -23.43
N ALA A 471 -3.23 3.04 -22.53
CA ALA A 471 -4.08 4.18 -22.87
C ALA A 471 -3.25 5.35 -23.45
N ALA A 472 -2.07 5.59 -22.88
CA ALA A 472 -1.19 6.66 -23.30
C ALA A 472 -0.63 6.45 -24.72
N ALA A 473 -0.59 5.22 -25.23
CA ALA A 473 -0.18 4.96 -26.61
C ALA A 473 -1.06 5.69 -27.66
N ALA A 474 -2.26 6.14 -27.29
CA ALA A 474 -3.14 6.94 -28.13
C ALA A 474 -2.73 8.43 -28.24
N PHE A 475 -1.73 8.90 -27.48
CA PHE A 475 -1.29 10.30 -27.53
C PHE A 475 -0.53 10.63 -28.82
N THR A 476 -0.87 11.77 -29.43
CA THR A 476 -0.33 12.18 -30.74
C THR A 476 1.09 12.74 -30.69
N THR A 477 1.55 13.26 -29.55
CA THR A 477 2.90 13.86 -29.40
C THR A 477 3.81 12.97 -28.54
N LYS A 478 4.88 12.43 -29.15
CA LYS A 478 5.86 11.54 -28.46
C LYS A 478 6.53 12.17 -27.24
N GLU A 479 6.81 13.47 -27.27
CA GLU A 479 7.43 14.17 -26.14
C GLU A 479 6.51 14.24 -24.92
N LYS A 480 5.23 14.60 -25.13
CA LYS A 480 4.21 14.63 -24.08
C LYS A 480 3.93 13.23 -23.52
N LEU A 481 3.90 12.23 -24.40
CA LEU A 481 3.82 10.82 -24.01
C LEU A 481 4.97 10.43 -23.07
N ASN A 482 6.22 10.68 -23.48
CA ASN A 482 7.39 10.32 -22.69
C ASN A 482 7.44 11.04 -21.33
N ALA A 483 7.08 12.32 -21.28
CA ALA A 483 7.02 13.08 -20.03
C ALA A 483 6.00 12.47 -19.06
N ARG A 484 4.78 12.18 -19.53
CA ARG A 484 3.72 11.56 -18.74
C ARG A 484 4.06 10.17 -18.23
N LEU A 485 4.61 9.32 -19.09
CA LEU A 485 5.05 7.98 -18.69
C LEU A 485 6.17 8.03 -17.65
N LYS A 486 7.08 9.02 -17.77
CA LYS A 486 8.13 9.24 -16.79
C LYS A 486 7.56 9.71 -15.45
N THR A 487 6.61 10.65 -15.45
CA THR A 487 5.92 11.10 -14.22
C THR A 487 5.17 9.95 -13.56
N ALA A 488 4.43 9.16 -14.34
CA ALA A 488 3.73 7.97 -13.86
C ALA A 488 4.66 6.96 -13.19
N ALA A 489 5.77 6.61 -13.86
CA ALA A 489 6.77 5.70 -13.33
C ALA A 489 7.42 6.25 -12.05
N ALA A 490 7.82 7.52 -12.04
CA ALA A 490 8.43 8.16 -10.89
C ALA A 490 7.49 8.19 -9.67
N ALA A 491 6.21 8.51 -9.88
CA ALA A 491 5.20 8.50 -8.83
C ALA A 491 4.99 7.09 -8.26
N ALA A 492 4.84 6.08 -9.11
CA ALA A 492 4.70 4.70 -8.68
C ALA A 492 5.96 4.18 -7.95
N HIS A 493 7.15 4.56 -8.40
CA HIS A 493 8.43 4.19 -7.76
C HIS A 493 8.59 4.81 -6.38
N SER A 494 8.37 6.13 -6.26
CA SER A 494 8.43 6.84 -4.97
C SER A 494 7.39 6.28 -3.99
N TRP A 495 6.15 6.08 -4.44
CA TRP A 495 5.12 5.48 -3.60
C TRP A 495 5.46 4.06 -3.15
N MET A 496 5.97 3.22 -4.07
CA MET A 496 6.36 1.85 -3.74
C MET A 496 7.49 1.82 -2.71
N LYS A 497 8.45 2.75 -2.82
CA LYS A 497 9.55 2.89 -1.86
C LYS A 497 9.05 3.38 -0.51
N GLU A 498 8.45 4.56 -0.46
CA GLU A 498 8.12 5.26 0.79
C GLU A 498 6.92 4.63 1.52
N VAL A 499 5.86 4.32 0.78
CA VAL A 499 4.61 3.76 1.35
C VAL A 499 4.68 2.24 1.36
N GLY A 500 4.95 1.63 0.21
CA GLY A 500 4.95 0.18 0.07
C GLY A 500 6.01 -0.50 0.95
N VAL A 501 7.29 -0.16 0.73
CA VAL A 501 8.44 -0.79 1.39
C VAL A 501 8.66 -0.22 2.79
N GLU A 502 8.90 1.09 2.88
CA GLU A 502 9.39 1.72 4.10
C GLU A 502 8.34 1.81 5.20
N THR A 503 7.05 1.86 4.84
CA THR A 503 5.94 1.89 5.80
C THR A 503 5.37 0.49 6.01
N PHE A 504 4.67 -0.08 5.03
CA PHE A 504 3.85 -1.27 5.26
C PHE A 504 4.63 -2.60 5.27
N CYS A 505 5.55 -2.83 4.32
CA CYS A 505 6.33 -4.07 4.32
C CYS A 505 7.25 -4.14 5.55
N ARG A 506 7.90 -3.03 5.90
CA ARG A 506 8.73 -2.95 7.10
C ARG A 506 7.93 -3.22 8.36
N ALA A 507 6.77 -2.58 8.54
CA ALA A 507 5.93 -2.78 9.72
C ALA A 507 5.42 -4.22 9.83
N LEU A 508 4.99 -4.86 8.72
CA LEU A 508 4.59 -6.27 8.73
C LEU A 508 5.75 -7.21 9.07
N LEU A 509 6.94 -6.94 8.54
CA LEU A 509 8.13 -7.73 8.83
C LEU A 509 8.51 -7.59 10.31
N ASN A 510 8.47 -6.39 10.86
CA ASN A 510 8.73 -6.17 12.28
C ASN A 510 7.66 -6.83 13.16
N ASP A 511 6.37 -6.71 12.83
CA ASP A 511 5.28 -7.39 13.54
C ASP A 511 5.46 -8.93 13.55
N LEU A 512 6.04 -9.49 12.49
CA LEU A 512 6.41 -10.90 12.41
C LEU A 512 7.64 -11.20 13.28
N LEU A 513 8.71 -10.42 13.16
CA LEU A 513 9.96 -10.61 13.90
C LEU A 513 9.77 -10.46 15.40
N ASP A 514 9.03 -9.44 15.83
CA ASP A 514 8.69 -9.22 17.23
C ASP A 514 7.87 -10.40 17.76
N ALA A 515 6.84 -10.84 17.02
CA ALA A 515 6.04 -11.99 17.44
C ALA A 515 6.91 -13.25 17.62
N ILE A 516 7.82 -13.53 16.68
CA ILE A 516 8.76 -14.65 16.77
C ILE A 516 9.68 -14.50 17.99
N ALA A 517 10.27 -13.32 18.21
CA ALA A 517 11.16 -13.07 19.34
C ALA A 517 10.45 -13.31 20.69
N HIS A 518 9.24 -12.77 20.86
CA HIS A 518 8.43 -12.99 22.06
C HIS A 518 8.09 -14.48 22.26
N TRP A 519 7.86 -15.24 21.17
CA TRP A 519 7.60 -16.67 21.28
C TRP A 519 8.85 -17.48 21.63
N GLU A 520 10.01 -17.08 21.12
CA GLU A 520 11.31 -17.69 21.43
C GLU A 520 11.69 -17.47 22.90
N GLU A 521 11.46 -16.27 23.44
CA GLU A 521 11.73 -15.93 24.85
C GLU A 521 10.82 -16.68 25.83
N ALA A 522 9.57 -16.94 25.44
CA ALA A 522 8.56 -17.48 26.35
C ALA A 522 8.72 -18.97 26.71
N GLN A 523 9.43 -19.80 25.91
CA GLN A 523 9.43 -21.26 26.14
C GLN A 523 10.70 -22.05 25.85
N GLY A 524 11.80 -21.48 25.32
CA GLY A 524 13.05 -22.21 25.12
C GLY A 524 13.02 -23.32 24.04
N GLU A 525 11.89 -24.00 23.84
CA GLU A 525 11.62 -24.96 22.75
C GLU A 525 10.83 -24.30 21.61
N ARG A 526 11.34 -24.46 20.39
CA ARG A 526 10.80 -23.87 19.16
C ARG A 526 9.93 -24.90 18.43
N ASP A 527 8.65 -24.59 18.25
CA ASP A 527 7.74 -25.45 17.49
C ASP A 527 8.03 -25.34 15.97
N PRO A 528 8.31 -26.46 15.27
CA PRO A 528 8.68 -26.45 13.85
C PRO A 528 7.55 -25.97 12.93
N ARG A 529 6.27 -26.17 13.29
CA ARG A 529 5.13 -25.66 12.51
C ARG A 529 5.04 -24.15 12.57
N VAL A 530 5.30 -23.56 13.74
CA VAL A 530 5.35 -22.10 13.92
C VAL A 530 6.52 -21.50 13.13
N GLN A 531 7.69 -22.13 13.18
CA GLN A 531 8.86 -21.70 12.39
C GLN A 531 8.63 -21.80 10.88
N GLN A 532 8.08 -22.92 10.41
CA GLN A 532 7.72 -23.10 9.01
C GLN A 532 6.78 -21.99 8.57
N ARG A 533 5.71 -21.77 9.33
CA ARG A 533 4.69 -20.79 8.95
C ARG A 533 5.23 -19.35 8.98
N ALA A 534 6.09 -19.02 9.93
CA ALA A 534 6.78 -17.74 9.98
C ALA A 534 7.67 -17.51 8.75
N LEU A 535 8.50 -18.51 8.38
CA LEU A 535 9.33 -18.46 7.19
C LEU A 535 8.48 -18.29 5.91
N MET A 536 7.32 -18.96 5.84
CA MET A 536 6.40 -18.80 4.70
C MET A 536 5.86 -17.38 4.58
N VAL A 537 5.44 -16.76 5.69
CA VAL A 537 4.94 -15.38 5.69
C VAL A 537 6.03 -14.40 5.26
N GLU A 538 7.24 -14.55 5.81
CA GLU A 538 8.40 -13.72 5.43
C GLU A 538 8.74 -13.89 3.94
N ALA A 539 8.74 -15.13 3.46
CA ALA A 539 9.02 -15.46 2.07
C ALA A 539 8.03 -14.81 1.11
N GLU A 540 6.73 -14.94 1.41
CA GLU A 540 5.68 -14.35 0.59
C GLU A 540 5.78 -12.82 0.56
N LEU A 541 6.06 -12.17 1.69
CA LEU A 541 6.26 -10.72 1.73
C LEU A 541 7.43 -10.28 0.84
N LYS A 542 8.57 -10.98 0.92
CA LYS A 542 9.77 -10.70 0.11
C LYS A 542 9.52 -10.96 -1.39
N LEU A 543 8.80 -12.04 -1.73
CA LEU A 543 8.45 -12.36 -3.12
C LEU A 543 7.50 -11.33 -3.72
N VAL A 544 6.46 -10.93 -2.98
CA VAL A 544 5.51 -9.88 -3.41
C VAL A 544 6.26 -8.58 -3.70
N LEU A 545 7.19 -8.21 -2.81
CA LEU A 545 8.00 -7.03 -2.99
C LEU A 545 8.88 -7.12 -4.25
N TYR A 546 9.57 -8.24 -4.43
CA TYR A 546 10.41 -8.46 -5.60
C TYR A 546 9.62 -8.42 -6.91
N ASP A 547 8.51 -9.15 -6.99
CA ASP A 547 7.68 -9.25 -8.19
C ASP A 547 7.10 -7.86 -8.55
N THR A 548 6.59 -7.12 -7.55
CA THR A 548 6.03 -5.77 -7.77
C THR A 548 7.09 -4.78 -8.23
N MET A 549 8.25 -4.72 -7.54
CA MET A 549 9.34 -3.83 -7.92
C MET A 549 9.88 -4.16 -9.32
N THR A 550 9.92 -5.44 -9.69
CA THR A 550 10.33 -5.88 -11.02
C THR A 550 9.32 -5.44 -12.08
N MET A 551 8.02 -5.62 -11.84
CA MET A 551 6.96 -5.22 -12.76
C MET A 551 6.86 -3.70 -12.94
N LEU A 552 7.10 -2.93 -11.88
CA LEU A 552 7.20 -1.47 -11.94
C LEU A 552 8.53 -0.99 -12.54
N GLN A 553 9.51 -1.86 -12.72
CA GLN A 553 10.87 -1.51 -13.18
C GLN A 553 11.59 -0.56 -12.22
N CYS A 554 11.43 -0.76 -10.90
CA CYS A 554 12.12 0.02 -9.90
C CYS A 554 13.65 -0.23 -9.96
N PRO A 555 14.49 0.80 -9.74
CA PRO A 555 15.96 0.66 -9.77
C PRO A 555 16.50 -0.21 -8.62
N GLU A 556 15.80 -0.25 -7.47
CA GLU A 556 16.21 -1.00 -6.26
C GLU A 556 15.85 -2.50 -6.29
N ARG A 557 15.72 -3.11 -7.48
CA ARG A 557 15.32 -4.53 -7.68
C ARG A 557 16.44 -5.53 -7.36
N SER A 558 16.94 -5.54 -6.13
CA SER A 558 18.02 -6.46 -5.72
C SER A 558 17.52 -7.91 -5.58
N THR A 559 18.25 -8.86 -6.17
CA THR A 559 18.06 -10.31 -5.95
C THR A 559 18.53 -10.76 -4.57
N GLU A 560 19.36 -9.97 -3.89
CA GLU A 560 20.00 -10.32 -2.61
C GLU A 560 18.99 -10.75 -1.54
N ARG A 561 17.81 -10.11 -1.50
CA ARG A 561 16.74 -10.47 -0.55
C ARG A 561 16.23 -11.89 -0.77
N LEU A 562 16.16 -12.33 -2.03
CA LEU A 562 15.77 -13.70 -2.39
C LEU A 562 16.92 -14.67 -2.15
N GLU A 563 18.17 -14.27 -2.37
CA GLU A 563 19.34 -15.10 -2.05
C GLU A 563 19.38 -15.46 -0.57
N LYS A 564 19.29 -14.46 0.32
CA LYS A 564 19.25 -14.67 1.77
C LYS A 564 18.09 -15.56 2.19
N LEU A 565 16.93 -15.41 1.55
CA LEU A 565 15.75 -16.24 1.83
C LEU A 565 15.97 -17.70 1.42
N VAL A 566 16.58 -17.96 0.26
CA VAL A 566 16.91 -19.32 -0.20
C VAL A 566 17.92 -19.96 0.75
N GLU A 567 18.94 -19.23 1.19
CA GLU A 567 19.94 -19.71 2.14
C GLU A 567 19.29 -20.09 3.48
N VAL A 568 18.49 -19.18 4.07
CA VAL A 568 17.77 -19.46 5.33
C VAL A 568 16.80 -20.63 5.19
N ALA A 569 16.09 -20.74 4.07
CA ALA A 569 15.16 -21.84 3.82
C ALA A 569 15.87 -23.19 3.73
N LEU A 570 17.00 -23.27 3.02
CA LEU A 570 17.80 -24.49 2.92
C LEU A 570 18.48 -24.85 4.25
N ASP A 571 18.95 -23.86 5.01
CA ASP A 571 19.55 -24.10 6.33
C ASP A 571 18.49 -24.56 7.35
N THR A 572 17.26 -24.03 7.28
CA THR A 572 16.13 -24.50 8.08
C THR A 572 15.81 -25.96 7.77
N PHE A 573 15.84 -26.33 6.49
CA PHE A 573 15.66 -27.71 6.06
C PHE A 573 16.76 -28.63 6.62
N ASP A 574 18.03 -28.23 6.57
CA ASP A 574 19.14 -29.05 7.07
C ASP A 574 19.06 -29.27 8.59
N VAL A 575 18.58 -28.27 9.35
CA VAL A 575 18.35 -28.40 10.80
C VAL A 575 17.23 -29.40 11.11
N TRP A 576 16.18 -29.44 10.30
CA TRP A 576 15.07 -30.38 10.50
C TRP A 576 15.32 -31.76 9.90
N GLY A 577 16.17 -31.83 8.87
CA GLY A 577 16.57 -33.06 8.19
C GLY A 577 17.65 -33.86 8.93
N ALA A 578 18.17 -33.36 10.06
CA ALA A 578 19.04 -34.14 10.94
C ALA A 578 18.24 -35.32 11.51
N PRO A 579 18.64 -36.58 11.26
CA PRO A 579 17.97 -37.74 11.79
C PRO A 579 18.32 -37.87 13.27
N GLU A 580 17.64 -37.12 14.14
CA GLU A 580 17.47 -37.56 15.52
C GLU A 580 16.58 -38.79 15.46
N ARG A 581 17.25 -39.95 15.39
CA ARG A 581 16.66 -41.26 15.59
C ARG A 581 15.76 -41.19 16.83
N GLU A 582 14.47 -41.44 16.60
CA GLU A 582 13.53 -41.99 17.57
C GLU A 582 13.09 -41.12 18.77
N ALA A 583 13.60 -39.90 18.96
CA ALA A 583 13.23 -39.10 20.14
C ALA A 583 11.98 -38.20 19.98
N SER A 584 11.57 -37.79 18.77
CA SER A 584 10.56 -36.73 18.60
C SER A 584 9.14 -37.18 18.24
N GLY A 585 8.88 -38.48 18.05
CA GLY A 585 7.53 -39.01 17.79
C GLY A 585 6.86 -38.50 16.50
N CYS A 586 7.56 -37.76 15.64
CA CYS A 586 7.01 -37.14 14.45
C CYS A 586 6.96 -38.15 13.28
N THR A 587 5.79 -38.30 12.65
CA THR A 587 5.62 -39.25 11.55
C THR A 587 6.25 -38.74 10.26
N ARG A 588 6.65 -39.64 9.35
CA ARG A 588 7.19 -39.28 8.02
C ARG A 588 6.30 -38.29 7.25
N ARG A 589 4.98 -38.41 7.37
CA ARG A 589 4.01 -37.48 6.76
C ARG A 589 4.06 -36.08 7.36
N GLU A 590 4.22 -35.96 8.67
CA GLU A 590 4.36 -34.65 9.32
C GLU A 590 5.66 -33.96 8.93
N HIS A 591 6.73 -34.72 8.69
CA HIS A 591 7.98 -34.17 8.17
C HIS A 591 7.84 -33.71 6.71
N GLU A 592 7.12 -34.46 5.87
CA GLU A 592 6.78 -34.06 4.50
C GLU A 592 5.95 -32.75 4.47
N ASP A 593 4.91 -32.65 5.33
CA ASP A 593 4.05 -31.47 5.46
C ASP A 593 4.82 -30.21 5.92
N LEU A 594 5.87 -30.39 6.73
CA LEU A 594 6.76 -29.32 7.20
C LEU A 594 7.77 -28.88 6.13
N ALA A 595 8.33 -29.82 5.37
CA ALA A 595 9.47 -29.55 4.51
C ALA A 595 9.10 -29.13 3.08
N LEU A 596 8.06 -29.72 2.48
CA LEU A 596 7.68 -29.44 1.10
C LEU A 596 7.33 -27.96 0.83
N PRO A 597 6.63 -27.24 1.73
CA PRO A 597 6.36 -25.81 1.52
C PRO A 597 7.63 -24.95 1.48
N ILE A 598 8.67 -25.32 2.23
CA ILE A 598 9.97 -24.62 2.24
C ILE A 598 10.69 -24.83 0.91
N VAL A 599 10.72 -26.08 0.42
CA VAL A 599 11.25 -26.40 -0.92
C VAL A 599 10.50 -25.61 -2.00
N GLY A 600 9.17 -25.49 -1.88
CA GLY A 600 8.36 -24.70 -2.79
C GLY A 600 8.76 -23.22 -2.82
N ILE A 601 9.11 -22.63 -1.67
CA ILE A 601 9.65 -21.26 -1.59
C ILE A 601 11.01 -21.15 -2.28
N VAL A 602 11.91 -22.10 -2.03
CA VAL A 602 13.23 -22.15 -2.68
C VAL A 602 13.06 -22.18 -4.20
N GLY A 603 12.21 -23.06 -4.71
CA GLY A 603 11.90 -23.15 -6.14
C GLY A 603 11.38 -21.84 -6.71
N ARG A 604 10.40 -21.20 -6.03
CA ARG A 604 9.87 -19.89 -6.47
C ARG A 604 10.97 -18.82 -6.51
N CYS A 605 11.81 -18.72 -5.48
CA CYS A 605 12.88 -17.73 -5.42
C CYS A 605 13.96 -17.97 -6.48
N VAL A 606 14.41 -19.23 -6.63
CA VAL A 606 15.39 -19.63 -7.64
C VAL A 606 14.88 -19.33 -9.04
N HIS A 607 13.60 -19.56 -9.32
CA HIS A 607 12.99 -19.21 -10.61
C HIS A 607 13.15 -17.71 -10.92
N ARG A 608 12.83 -16.83 -9.97
CA ARG A 608 12.96 -15.36 -10.14
C ARG A 608 14.42 -14.95 -10.36
N ILE A 609 15.33 -15.47 -9.53
CA ILE A 609 16.76 -15.18 -9.64
C ILE A 609 17.29 -15.64 -11.02
N SER A 610 16.92 -16.84 -11.44
CA SER A 610 17.32 -17.42 -12.73
C SER A 610 16.74 -16.66 -13.92
N ALA A 611 15.50 -16.17 -13.83
CA ALA A 611 14.88 -15.33 -14.86
C ALA A 611 15.59 -13.97 -15.00
N THR A 612 15.99 -13.36 -13.88
CA THR A 612 16.74 -12.09 -13.90
C THR A 612 18.15 -12.28 -14.42
N LEU A 613 18.86 -13.33 -13.97
CA LEU A 613 20.17 -13.70 -14.49
C LEU A 613 20.14 -13.93 -16.01
N ARG A 614 19.11 -14.61 -16.53
CA ARG A 614 18.87 -14.78 -17.98
C ARG A 614 18.76 -13.47 -18.72
N ARG A 615 17.94 -12.55 -18.20
CA ARG A 615 17.73 -11.23 -18.80
C ARG A 615 19.01 -10.41 -18.80
N ASP A 616 19.74 -10.42 -17.69
CA ASP A 616 20.95 -9.62 -17.53
C ASP A 616 22.11 -10.15 -18.39
N ILE A 617 22.24 -11.48 -18.53
CA ILE A 617 23.21 -12.10 -19.45
C ILE A 617 22.83 -11.82 -20.91
N ALA A 618 21.54 -11.85 -21.27
CA ALA A 618 21.10 -11.51 -22.62
C ALA A 618 21.36 -10.04 -22.99
N ALA A 619 21.38 -9.15 -22.01
CA ALA A 619 21.64 -7.72 -22.20
C ALA A 619 23.14 -7.34 -22.13
N ALA A 620 24.00 -8.19 -21.56
CA ALA A 620 25.39 -7.89 -21.29
C ALA A 620 26.36 -8.73 -22.13
N THR A 621 27.31 -8.07 -22.77
CA THR A 621 28.49 -8.68 -23.40
C THR A 621 29.72 -7.87 -23.01
N PRO A 622 30.63 -8.35 -22.11
CA PRO A 622 30.76 -9.71 -21.53
C PRO A 622 30.02 -9.97 -20.20
N VAL A 623 29.91 -11.25 -19.80
CA VAL A 623 29.39 -11.69 -18.49
C VAL A 623 30.31 -11.24 -17.36
N THR A 624 29.73 -10.69 -16.30
CA THR A 624 30.45 -10.18 -15.12
C THR A 624 30.73 -11.30 -14.10
N GLU A 625 31.78 -11.15 -13.28
CA GLU A 625 32.09 -12.11 -12.19
C GLU A 625 30.94 -12.22 -11.17
N ALA A 626 30.18 -11.14 -10.94
CA ALA A 626 29.00 -11.15 -10.09
C ALA A 626 27.91 -12.09 -10.64
N GLN A 627 27.65 -12.06 -11.95
CA GLN A 627 26.70 -12.96 -12.62
C GLN A 627 27.19 -14.42 -12.58
N ALA A 628 28.48 -14.66 -12.78
CA ALA A 628 29.08 -16.00 -12.68
C ALA A 628 29.06 -16.56 -11.26
N SER A 629 29.25 -15.71 -10.25
CA SER A 629 29.11 -16.07 -8.83
C SER A 629 27.66 -16.45 -8.50
N LEU A 630 26.69 -15.63 -8.93
CA LEU A 630 25.27 -15.90 -8.73
C LEU A 630 24.83 -17.21 -9.41
N TYR A 631 25.27 -17.48 -10.64
CA TYR A 631 25.03 -18.74 -11.33
C TYR A 631 25.48 -19.95 -10.50
N ARG A 632 26.73 -19.91 -9.98
CA ARG A 632 27.29 -20.99 -9.14
C ARG A 632 26.50 -21.18 -7.85
N LYS A 633 26.04 -20.09 -7.22
CA LYS A 633 25.15 -20.16 -6.04
C LYS A 633 23.84 -20.86 -6.38
N VAL A 634 23.18 -20.45 -7.46
CA VAL A 634 21.89 -21.03 -7.89
C VAL A 634 22.01 -22.53 -8.16
N VAL A 635 23.06 -22.99 -8.86
CA VAL A 635 23.32 -24.42 -9.08
C VAL A 635 23.47 -25.16 -7.75
N ARG A 636 24.20 -24.57 -6.78
CA ARG A 636 24.38 -25.17 -5.44
C ARG A 636 23.05 -25.28 -4.70
N TRP A 637 22.21 -24.24 -4.76
CA TRP A 637 20.89 -24.26 -4.14
C TRP A 637 19.96 -25.28 -4.78
N LEU A 638 19.96 -25.41 -6.11
CA LEU A 638 19.18 -26.42 -6.82
C LEU A 638 19.60 -27.84 -6.42
N LYS A 639 20.91 -28.12 -6.36
CA LYS A 639 21.43 -29.40 -5.86
C LYS A 639 20.97 -29.70 -4.43
N ARG A 640 21.12 -28.74 -3.51
CA ARG A 640 20.65 -28.88 -2.11
C ARG A 640 19.16 -29.14 -2.06
N GLY A 641 18.35 -28.33 -2.75
CA GLY A 641 16.88 -28.45 -2.77
C GLY A 641 16.39 -29.76 -3.37
N ILE A 642 17.03 -30.26 -4.43
CA ILE A 642 16.69 -31.55 -5.05
C ILE A 642 17.01 -32.70 -4.11
N GLY A 643 18.20 -32.70 -3.50
CA GLY A 643 18.58 -33.70 -2.50
C GLY A 643 17.61 -33.71 -1.32
N ALA A 644 17.27 -32.52 -0.81
CA ALA A 644 16.28 -32.30 0.23
C ALA A 644 14.88 -32.84 -0.13
N THR A 645 14.40 -32.56 -1.34
CA THR A 645 13.08 -33.02 -1.80
C THR A 645 13.04 -34.54 -1.94
N ALA A 646 14.13 -35.13 -2.46
CA ALA A 646 14.22 -36.56 -2.68
C ALA A 646 14.32 -37.35 -1.36
N SER A 647 15.03 -36.84 -0.35
CA SER A 647 15.19 -37.52 0.94
C SER A 647 13.87 -37.68 1.69
N ILE A 648 12.94 -36.74 1.51
CA ILE A 648 11.59 -36.78 2.11
C ILE A 648 10.53 -37.41 1.19
N GLY A 649 10.89 -37.88 -0.01
CA GLY A 649 9.93 -38.51 -0.94
C GLY A 649 9.01 -37.55 -1.70
N GLY A 650 9.36 -36.26 -1.77
CA GLY A 650 8.65 -35.27 -2.59
C GLY A 650 8.98 -35.33 -4.07
N ASP A 651 8.25 -34.55 -4.89
CA ASP A 651 8.52 -34.40 -6.33
C ASP A 651 9.52 -33.24 -6.61
N PRO A 652 10.77 -33.52 -7.02
CA PRO A 652 11.76 -32.50 -7.36
C PRO A 652 11.59 -31.92 -8.77
N SER A 653 10.56 -32.29 -9.53
CA SER A 653 10.41 -31.91 -10.95
C SER A 653 10.55 -30.41 -11.21
N ALA A 654 9.90 -29.57 -10.40
CA ALA A 654 10.01 -28.11 -10.54
C ALA A 654 11.45 -27.60 -10.41
N LEU A 655 12.25 -28.16 -9.49
CA LEU A 655 13.66 -27.78 -9.32
C LEU A 655 14.52 -28.30 -10.47
N TRP A 656 14.19 -29.47 -11.02
CA TRP A 656 14.85 -29.97 -12.22
C TRP A 656 14.60 -29.08 -13.43
N ASP A 657 13.36 -28.62 -13.61
CA ASP A 657 12.99 -27.74 -14.72
C ASP A 657 13.72 -26.39 -14.63
N GLU A 658 13.86 -25.83 -13.43
CA GLU A 658 14.68 -24.63 -13.21
C GLU A 658 16.16 -24.86 -13.54
N TRP A 659 16.73 -26.01 -13.15
CA TRP A 659 18.11 -26.33 -13.50
C TRP A 659 18.28 -26.51 -15.02
N ILE A 660 17.34 -27.17 -15.69
CA ILE A 660 17.34 -27.28 -17.16
C ILE A 660 17.30 -25.88 -17.81
N SER A 661 16.43 -25.00 -17.33
CA SER A 661 16.34 -23.63 -17.82
C SER A 661 17.63 -22.83 -17.59
N LEU A 662 18.35 -23.10 -16.50
CA LEU A 662 19.60 -22.42 -16.14
C LEU A 662 20.79 -22.89 -16.98
N VAL A 663 20.86 -24.18 -17.33
CA VAL A 663 21.92 -24.72 -18.23
C VAL A 663 21.71 -24.27 -19.67
N SER A 664 20.47 -23.92 -20.04
CA SER A 664 20.11 -23.48 -21.39
C SER A 664 20.46 -22.01 -21.68
N ILE A 665 21.11 -21.28 -20.75
CA ILE A 665 21.51 -19.88 -20.96
C ILE A 665 22.71 -19.85 -21.92
N PRO A 666 22.59 -19.24 -23.11
CA PRO A 666 23.71 -19.09 -24.02
C PRO A 666 24.72 -18.11 -23.42
N ILE A 667 25.91 -18.59 -23.06
CA ILE A 667 27.03 -17.73 -22.65
C ILE A 667 27.82 -17.41 -23.92
N PRO A 668 27.97 -16.13 -24.32
CA PRO A 668 28.85 -15.78 -25.42
C PRO A 668 30.27 -16.18 -25.03
N SER A 669 30.88 -17.07 -25.82
CA SER A 669 32.27 -17.47 -25.68
C SER A 669 33.14 -16.22 -25.66
N ALA A 670 34.03 -16.10 -24.66
CA ALA A 670 35.09 -15.11 -24.71
C ALA A 670 35.86 -15.30 -26.04
N GLU A 671 35.94 -14.25 -26.86
CA GLU A 671 36.79 -14.25 -28.04
C GLU A 671 38.23 -14.52 -27.58
N HIS A 672 38.82 -15.58 -28.10
CA HIS A 672 40.25 -15.82 -27.97
C HIS A 672 41.00 -14.65 -28.64
N PRO A 673 41.97 -13.99 -27.97
CA PRO A 673 42.81 -13.04 -28.64
C PRO A 673 43.63 -13.76 -29.72
N SER A 674 43.50 -13.23 -30.93
CA SER A 674 44.17 -13.59 -32.17
C SER A 674 45.63 -14.06 -32.04
N SER A 675 45.93 -15.23 -32.58
CA SER A 675 47.18 -15.45 -33.32
C SER A 675 46.87 -16.34 -34.54
N GLY A 676 47.20 -15.83 -35.74
CA GLY A 676 46.61 -16.27 -37.00
C GLY A 676 47.04 -17.65 -37.52
N GLY A 677 46.27 -18.12 -38.52
CA GLY A 677 46.66 -19.24 -39.38
C GLY A 677 45.52 -20.07 -39.95
N LEU A 678 44.98 -19.61 -41.09
CA LEU A 678 44.37 -20.37 -42.21
C LEU A 678 43.07 -21.18 -42.01
N ALA A 679 42.24 -21.09 -43.05
CA ALA A 679 40.85 -21.50 -43.14
C ALA A 679 40.63 -23.02 -43.32
N GLY A 680 39.58 -23.52 -42.68
CA GLY A 680 39.00 -24.85 -42.89
C GLY A 680 37.68 -24.98 -42.12
N ALA A 681 36.61 -25.31 -42.84
CA ALA A 681 35.23 -25.25 -42.39
C ALA A 681 34.90 -26.05 -41.10
N GLY A 682 34.02 -25.50 -40.27
CA GLY A 682 33.41 -26.19 -39.14
C GLY A 682 32.79 -25.21 -38.15
N TYR A 683 31.54 -24.80 -38.41
CA TYR A 683 30.72 -24.15 -37.39
C TYR A 683 30.57 -25.07 -36.19
N THR A 684 30.91 -24.59 -34.99
CA THR A 684 30.26 -25.07 -33.76
C THR A 684 29.89 -23.85 -32.92
N PRO A 685 28.59 -23.52 -32.78
CA PRO A 685 28.17 -22.69 -31.68
C PRO A 685 28.42 -23.51 -30.42
N ALA A 686 29.19 -22.99 -29.46
CA ALA A 686 29.28 -23.61 -28.14
C ALA A 686 27.96 -23.36 -27.38
N LEU A 687 26.89 -24.01 -27.84
CA LEU A 687 25.93 -24.64 -26.94
C LEU A 687 26.76 -25.55 -26.04
N LEU A 688 26.65 -25.40 -24.72
CA LEU A 688 27.05 -26.41 -23.75
C LEU A 688 26.23 -27.68 -24.04
N GLY A 689 26.71 -28.50 -24.97
CA GLY A 689 26.01 -29.67 -25.47
C GLY A 689 26.96 -30.67 -26.11
N TYR A 690 27.05 -31.84 -25.48
CA TYR A 690 27.52 -33.11 -26.02
C TYR A 690 29.01 -33.21 -26.38
N ALA A 691 29.86 -33.35 -25.36
CA ALA A 691 30.99 -34.27 -25.47
C ALA A 691 30.57 -35.61 -24.85
N VAL A 692 30.13 -36.55 -25.69
CA VAL A 692 30.05 -37.96 -25.29
C VAL A 692 31.43 -38.33 -24.74
N PRO A 693 31.57 -38.75 -23.46
CA PRO A 693 32.85 -39.23 -23.01
C PRO A 693 33.11 -40.54 -23.76
N SER A 694 34.11 -40.53 -24.63
CA SER A 694 34.70 -41.75 -25.15
C SER A 694 34.95 -42.68 -23.96
N THR A 695 34.35 -43.85 -24.01
CA THR A 695 34.48 -44.89 -23.00
C THR A 695 35.94 -45.26 -22.80
N THR A 696 36.57 -44.71 -21.77
CA THR A 696 37.74 -45.31 -21.14
C THR A 696 37.39 -45.63 -19.70
N ARG A 697 37.07 -46.92 -19.48
CA ARG A 697 37.12 -47.55 -18.15
C ARG A 697 38.50 -47.24 -17.56
N GLY A 698 38.53 -46.40 -16.54
CA GLY A 698 39.76 -46.09 -15.82
C GLY A 698 39.41 -45.27 -14.58
N GLY A 699 39.55 -45.91 -13.41
CA GLY A 699 39.36 -45.27 -12.13
C GLY A 699 40.26 -44.05 -12.00
N SER A 700 39.64 -42.88 -11.90
CA SER A 700 40.25 -41.63 -11.52
C SER A 700 39.11 -40.73 -11.07
N PHE A 701 39.15 -40.33 -9.80
CA PHE A 701 38.20 -39.42 -9.18
C PHE A 701 38.08 -38.16 -10.05
N ARG A 702 36.97 -38.00 -10.78
CA ARG A 702 36.59 -36.72 -11.38
C ARG A 702 36.27 -35.75 -10.23
N ARG A 703 37.29 -35.01 -9.76
CA ARG A 703 37.07 -33.65 -9.27
C ARG A 703 36.89 -32.75 -10.50
N THR A 704 35.74 -32.88 -11.16
CA THR A 704 35.31 -31.86 -12.12
C THR A 704 34.90 -30.64 -11.30
N ALA A 705 35.59 -29.52 -11.52
CA ALA A 705 35.16 -28.22 -11.02
C ALA A 705 33.65 -28.08 -11.31
N ALA A 706 32.86 -27.76 -10.28
CA ALA A 706 31.41 -27.70 -10.32
C ALA A 706 30.92 -26.74 -11.42
N SER A 707 30.73 -27.28 -12.63
CA SER A 707 30.40 -26.49 -13.82
C SER A 707 28.90 -26.28 -13.97
N GLY A 708 28.09 -27.10 -13.27
CA GLY A 708 26.63 -26.98 -13.25
C GLY A 708 25.96 -27.32 -14.58
N GLY A 709 26.72 -27.81 -15.57
CA GLY A 709 26.27 -28.08 -16.93
C GLY A 709 25.40 -29.33 -17.08
N LEU A 710 25.04 -29.64 -18.33
CA LEU A 710 24.09 -30.72 -18.66
C LEU A 710 24.54 -32.11 -18.17
N ASP A 711 25.85 -32.37 -18.18
CA ASP A 711 26.42 -33.62 -17.66
C ASP A 711 26.26 -33.75 -16.15
N ASP A 712 26.46 -32.66 -15.40
CA ASP A 712 26.25 -32.61 -13.95
C ASP A 712 24.77 -32.85 -13.62
N LEU A 713 23.86 -32.20 -14.36
CA LEU A 713 22.41 -32.41 -14.24
C LEU A 713 22.02 -33.87 -14.50
N CYS A 714 22.51 -34.46 -15.60
CA CYS A 714 22.22 -35.84 -15.96
C CYS A 714 22.77 -36.84 -14.95
N TRP A 715 23.93 -36.55 -14.35
CA TRP A 715 24.53 -37.36 -13.31
C TRP A 715 23.70 -37.31 -12.02
N GLU A 716 23.35 -36.12 -11.53
CA GLU A 716 22.54 -35.98 -10.32
C GLU A 716 21.15 -36.63 -10.48
N ARG A 717 20.48 -36.48 -11.63
CA ARG A 717 19.20 -37.15 -11.91
C ARG A 717 19.31 -38.67 -11.75
N ARG A 718 20.40 -39.28 -12.24
CA ARG A 718 20.64 -40.72 -12.08
C ARG A 718 20.93 -41.10 -10.63
N THR A 719 21.69 -40.27 -9.91
CA THR A 719 22.02 -40.51 -8.49
C THR A 719 20.76 -40.48 -7.62
N VAL A 720 19.93 -39.45 -7.78
CA VAL A 720 18.65 -39.32 -7.08
C VAL A 720 17.69 -40.47 -7.43
N ALA A 721 17.53 -40.79 -8.71
CA ALA A 721 16.66 -41.90 -9.14
C ALA A 721 17.12 -43.29 -8.63
N LYS A 722 18.42 -43.46 -8.36
CA LYS A 722 18.94 -44.68 -7.70
C LYS A 722 18.67 -44.66 -6.20
N ALA A 723 18.84 -43.51 -5.53
CA ALA A 723 18.57 -43.36 -4.10
C ALA A 723 17.08 -43.58 -3.78
N VAL A 724 16.18 -42.98 -4.57
CA VAL A 724 14.72 -43.15 -4.41
C VAL A 724 14.29 -44.60 -4.63
N ARG A 725 14.84 -45.28 -5.65
CA ARG A 725 14.56 -46.72 -5.88
C ARG A 725 15.01 -47.59 -4.71
N ARG A 726 16.22 -47.38 -4.18
CA ARG A 726 16.71 -48.12 -3.01
C ARG A 726 15.83 -47.92 -1.79
N ALA A 727 15.32 -46.70 -1.56
CA ALA A 727 14.42 -46.41 -0.44
C ALA A 727 13.03 -47.05 -0.59
N LEU A 728 12.52 -47.20 -1.83
CA LEU A 728 11.28 -47.91 -2.13
C LEU A 728 11.44 -49.43 -1.96
N GLU A 729 12.60 -49.98 -2.33
CA GLU A 729 12.95 -51.39 -2.19
C GLU A 729 13.18 -51.81 -0.73
N THR A 730 13.69 -50.92 0.13
CA THR A 730 13.81 -51.18 1.58
C THR A 730 12.51 -50.97 2.34
N GLY A 731 11.64 -50.04 1.91
CA GLY A 731 10.32 -49.83 2.51
C GLY A 731 9.29 -50.93 2.21
N THR A 732 9.52 -51.77 1.21
CA THR A 732 8.69 -52.93 0.86
C THR A 732 9.14 -54.23 1.52
N ASN A 733 10.31 -54.25 2.17
CA ASN A 733 10.86 -55.38 2.90
C ASN A 733 10.87 -55.14 4.41
N VAL A 734 9.74 -54.74 4.99
CA VAL A 734 9.54 -54.83 6.45
C VAL A 734 8.84 -56.16 6.74
N ASP A 735 9.60 -57.23 6.58
CA ASP A 735 9.48 -58.45 7.38
C ASP A 735 10.83 -59.17 7.33
N GLY A 736 11.54 -59.14 8.46
CA GLY A 736 12.62 -60.08 8.74
C GLY A 736 14.06 -59.56 8.59
N SER A 737 14.65 -59.25 9.74
CA SER A 737 16.05 -59.53 10.11
C SER A 737 17.18 -58.68 9.51
N GLY A 738 17.68 -57.77 10.35
CA GLY A 738 19.10 -57.67 10.73
C GLY A 738 20.12 -57.32 9.65
N GLY A 739 20.62 -56.09 9.70
CA GLY A 739 21.87 -55.72 9.04
C GLY A 739 22.13 -54.22 9.06
N ASP A 740 23.03 -53.80 9.93
CA ASP A 740 23.69 -52.49 9.92
C ASP A 740 24.21 -52.14 8.53
N ASP A 741 23.58 -51.18 7.84
CA ASP A 741 24.18 -50.42 6.72
C ASP A 741 23.24 -49.27 6.32
N ALA A 742 23.04 -48.32 7.23
CA ALA A 742 22.30 -47.08 6.96
C ALA A 742 23.13 -45.86 7.37
N ALA A 743 24.30 -45.72 6.76
CA ALA A 743 25.13 -44.53 6.89
C ALA A 743 26.09 -44.39 5.70
N PHE A 744 25.63 -44.31 4.45
CA PHE A 744 26.47 -43.74 3.37
C PHE A 744 25.63 -43.36 2.14
N LEU A 745 25.97 -42.21 1.55
CA LEU A 745 25.54 -41.63 0.26
C LEU A 745 24.44 -40.55 0.30
N ILE A 746 24.70 -39.43 1.00
CA ILE A 746 24.82 -38.08 0.39
C ILE A 746 25.83 -37.32 1.25
N ASP A 747 27.12 -37.51 1.00
CA ASP A 747 28.15 -36.68 1.63
C ASP A 747 29.13 -36.17 0.56
N THR A 748 28.75 -35.04 -0.03
CA THR A 748 29.64 -34.20 -0.83
C THR A 748 29.33 -32.74 -0.53
N ALA A 749 29.49 -32.32 0.73
CA ALA A 749 29.85 -30.96 1.13
C ALA A 749 30.09 -30.87 2.65
N ARG A 750 31.03 -31.64 3.21
CA ARG A 750 31.55 -31.38 4.55
C ARG A 750 33.06 -31.26 4.50
N SER A 751 33.56 -30.03 4.65
CA SER A 751 34.97 -29.78 4.94
C SER A 751 35.10 -28.62 5.91
N GLY A 752 35.65 -28.91 7.10
CA GLY A 752 36.28 -27.96 8.02
C GLY A 752 35.37 -27.42 9.12
N GLU A 753 35.38 -28.09 10.27
CA GLU A 753 34.80 -27.63 11.53
C GLU A 753 35.58 -26.44 12.12
N GLU A 754 34.84 -25.51 12.73
CA GLU A 754 35.13 -25.09 14.10
C GLU A 754 33.81 -25.09 14.88
N GLU A 755 33.79 -25.86 15.97
CA GLU A 755 32.74 -25.87 16.97
C GLU A 755 32.53 -24.47 17.53
N LEU A 756 31.32 -23.94 17.39
CA LEU A 756 30.73 -22.98 18.32
C LEU A 756 29.21 -23.03 18.07
N GLY A 757 28.48 -23.59 19.03
CA GLY A 757 27.02 -23.63 19.02
C GLY A 757 26.43 -22.22 18.89
N GLN A 758 26.11 -21.80 17.67
CA GLN A 758 25.39 -20.57 17.38
C GLN A 758 24.35 -20.82 16.28
N GLN A 759 23.10 -20.47 16.61
CA GLN A 759 21.90 -20.75 15.83
C GLN A 759 21.84 -19.96 14.51
N PRO A 760 21.32 -20.55 13.40
CA PRO A 760 21.24 -19.88 12.10
C PRO A 760 20.39 -18.60 12.12
N PHE A 761 19.36 -18.53 12.97
CA PHE A 761 18.52 -17.33 13.12
C PHE A 761 19.22 -16.11 13.74
N LYS A 762 20.37 -16.27 14.45
CA LYS A 762 21.07 -15.12 15.07
C LYS A 762 22.03 -14.42 14.12
N ARG A 763 22.62 -15.13 13.14
CA ARG A 763 23.58 -14.53 12.18
C ARG A 763 22.89 -13.78 11.04
N ALA A 764 21.66 -14.11 10.68
CA ALA A 764 20.91 -13.42 9.62
C ALA A 764 20.13 -12.18 10.08
N ARG A 765 20.07 -11.89 11.40
CA ARG A 765 19.21 -10.84 12.00
C ARG A 765 19.91 -9.49 12.25
N VAL A 766 21.19 -9.34 11.88
CA VAL A 766 21.91 -8.05 11.96
C VAL A 766 22.16 -7.54 10.55
N GLU A 767 21.29 -6.61 10.13
CA GLU A 767 21.30 -5.66 8.99
C GLU A 767 20.04 -5.67 8.11
#